data_AF-C5XN19-F1
#
_entry.id   AF-C5XN19-F1
#
_cell.length_a   1.000
_cell.length_b   1.000
_cell.length_c   1.000
_cell.angle_alpha   90.00
_cell.angle_beta   90.00
_cell.angle_gamma   90.00
#
_symmetry.space_group_name_H-M   'P 1'
#
loop_
_entity.id
_entity.type
_entity.pdbx_description
1 polymer ?
#
loop_
_entity_poly.entity_id
_entity_poly.type
_entity_poly.pdbx_seq_one_letter_code
_entity_poly.pdbx_strand_id
1 'polypeptide(L)'
;MSLGAEVIELSSDEEEEPVPSTTALARHAPSSPPDVKPHLFADVDVKPLLLPPPLHPPGYGALVPVKTEEPVPVPVATVSPPPRALPPPRLCRQFWKSGDYVVARRNPDADVPGGRNRLRINPKFLHSNATSHKWAFGAIAELLDNAIDEVNNGATFVRVNKFKNPRDGNPSLLVQDDGGGMDPEALRRCMSFGFSDKQSDAFIGQYGNGFKTSTMRLGADVIVFTQNQNNWVPTRSIGLLSYTFLMETGCDDVLVPTVDYQYDPTTTSYVQMLRHDQKLFSSNLAILLKWSPFASEAELLKQFDDMGDHGTKIIVFNLWFNDDGDMELDFNSDKKDILITGAHKMVKTNNPEKIAAQKYVSTRLRFSLRAYASILYLHVPDTFRIILRGRDVEPHNIVNDLMYRECVLYKPQLAGLTESSVITTIGFVKGAPDIDVQGFNVYHKNRLISPFWKVANNSYGKGRGVVGILEANFIKPTHDKQDFEKSVLYQRLEIRLKEMTYEYWDLHCHRVGYDNKKLPKAIRAVNRANHMNGGSSPISAPPRLLAADIPTSSCGIPRLSASAAREKINSLDSLSKSPMGLKRKFNSFSAMAGSADQDGLDHMDKVDVSQRKRFNEYKTLTLENDKLRNECLQYEESEKQLVLKEQKLRSEIAEAEKKYQELLVELRSLDVKKEK
;
A
#
# COMPACT_ATOMS: atom_id res chain seq x y z
N MET A 1 -27.80 5.84 -34.29
CA MET A 1 -26.67 5.30 -35.08
C MET A 1 -25.89 4.38 -34.17
N SER A 2 -25.56 3.16 -34.59
CA SER A 2 -24.85 2.22 -33.71
C SER A 2 -23.35 2.54 -33.64
N LEU A 3 -22.84 2.72 -32.42
CA LEU A 3 -21.41 2.80 -32.14
C LEU A 3 -20.95 1.42 -31.66
N GLY A 4 -20.23 0.70 -32.53
CA GLY A 4 -19.54 -0.53 -32.15
C GLY A 4 -18.33 -0.17 -31.29
N ALA A 5 -18.53 -0.06 -29.99
CA ALA A 5 -17.46 -0.04 -28.99
C ALA A 5 -17.30 -1.46 -28.42
N GLU A 6 -16.07 -1.84 -28.09
CA GLU A 6 -15.71 -3.19 -27.66
C GLU A 6 -16.23 -3.45 -26.23
N VAL A 7 -17.03 -4.51 -26.05
CA VAL A 7 -17.73 -4.77 -24.78
C VAL A 7 -17.11 -5.97 -24.07
N ILE A 8 -16.31 -5.71 -23.04
CA ILE A 8 -15.45 -6.67 -22.29
C ILE A 8 -16.15 -8.01 -21.99
N GLU A 9 -15.62 -9.11 -22.54
CA GLU A 9 -16.11 -10.46 -22.24
C GLU A 9 -15.54 -11.02 -20.92
N LEU A 10 -16.33 -11.89 -20.29
CA LEU A 10 -15.97 -12.67 -19.11
C LEU A 10 -16.35 -14.13 -19.41
N SER A 11 -15.35 -14.99 -19.58
CA SER A 11 -15.51 -16.44 -19.68
C SER A 11 -15.53 -17.06 -18.29
N SER A 12 -16.65 -17.68 -17.92
CA SER A 12 -16.83 -18.41 -16.66
C SER A 12 -16.90 -19.92 -16.95
N ASP A 13 -15.73 -20.53 -17.13
CA ASP A 13 -15.61 -21.98 -17.25
C ASP A 13 -15.47 -22.58 -15.83
N GLU A 14 -16.61 -22.82 -15.19
CA GLU A 14 -16.68 -23.65 -13.97
C GLU A 14 -16.97 -25.10 -14.36
N GLU A 15 -15.92 -25.94 -14.38
CA GLU A 15 -16.07 -27.39 -14.29
C GLU A 15 -15.87 -27.82 -12.83
N GLU A 16 -16.94 -28.26 -12.16
CA GLU A 16 -16.84 -29.10 -10.97
C GLU A 16 -16.37 -30.51 -11.37
N GLU A 17 -15.38 -31.07 -10.67
CA GLU A 17 -15.20 -32.52 -10.47
C GLU A 17 -14.38 -32.74 -9.16
N PRO A 18 -14.43 -33.92 -8.51
CA PRO A 18 -14.23 -34.04 -7.07
C PRO A 18 -12.82 -34.47 -6.61
N VAL A 19 -12.63 -34.41 -5.29
CA VAL A 19 -11.41 -34.78 -4.56
C VAL A 19 -11.10 -36.29 -4.64
N PRO A 20 -9.89 -36.70 -5.06
CA PRO A 20 -9.37 -38.05 -4.82
C PRO A 20 -8.37 -38.08 -3.65
N SER A 21 -8.23 -39.26 -3.03
CA SER A 21 -7.37 -39.50 -1.87
C SER A 21 -5.94 -39.96 -2.23
N THR A 22 -5.05 -39.98 -1.24
CA THR A 22 -3.59 -40.16 -1.39
C THR A 22 -3.13 -41.57 -1.73
N THR A 23 -2.33 -41.71 -2.79
CA THR A 23 -1.28 -42.75 -2.91
C THR A 23 -0.07 -42.20 -3.70
N ALA A 24 1.06 -42.93 -3.75
CA ALA A 24 2.38 -42.33 -4.00
C ALA A 24 3.19 -42.90 -5.18
N LEU A 25 4.16 -42.10 -5.64
CA LEU A 25 5.42 -42.46 -6.32
C LEU A 25 5.40 -43.22 -7.67
N ALA A 26 5.75 -42.51 -8.74
CA ALA A 26 6.71 -42.98 -9.77
C ALA A 26 7.31 -41.79 -10.55
N ARG A 27 8.43 -42.00 -11.25
CA ARG A 27 9.06 -41.04 -12.18
C ARG A 27 8.87 -41.51 -13.62
N HIS A 28 8.74 -40.60 -14.60
CA HIS A 28 9.54 -40.55 -15.84
C HIS A 28 9.03 -39.45 -16.81
N ALA A 29 9.87 -39.09 -17.79
CA ALA A 29 9.66 -38.13 -18.87
C ALA A 29 10.71 -38.38 -19.97
N PRO A 30 10.66 -37.74 -21.15
CA PRO A 30 9.51 -37.35 -21.97
C PRO A 30 9.58 -37.93 -23.41
N SER A 31 8.54 -37.76 -24.23
CA SER A 31 8.63 -37.97 -25.69
C SER A 31 7.65 -37.06 -26.46
N SER A 32 7.91 -36.84 -27.75
CA SER A 32 7.21 -35.87 -28.62
C SER A 32 6.78 -36.55 -29.96
N PRO A 33 6.24 -35.88 -31.00
CA PRO A 33 4.99 -36.31 -31.63
C PRO A 33 5.12 -36.79 -33.09
N PRO A 34 4.00 -37.10 -33.76
CA PRO A 34 3.92 -37.16 -35.23
C PRO A 34 2.91 -36.17 -35.86
N ASP A 35 3.31 -35.52 -36.96
CA ASP A 35 2.46 -34.79 -37.91
C ASP A 35 1.73 -35.74 -38.89
N VAL A 36 0.50 -35.41 -39.29
CA VAL A 36 -0.07 -35.75 -40.63
C VAL A 36 -1.04 -34.64 -41.10
N LYS A 37 -0.97 -34.28 -42.38
CA LYS A 37 -1.93 -33.42 -43.14
C LYS A 37 -2.40 -34.18 -44.41
N PRO A 38 -3.15 -33.56 -45.35
CA PRO A 38 -4.58 -33.24 -45.31
C PRO A 38 -5.36 -33.96 -46.44
N HIS A 39 -6.67 -33.72 -46.60
CA HIS A 39 -7.43 -34.14 -47.79
C HIS A 39 -8.27 -33.00 -48.40
N LEU A 40 -8.58 -33.12 -49.69
CA LEU A 40 -9.23 -32.12 -50.56
C LEU A 40 -9.99 -32.82 -51.71
N PHE A 41 -10.70 -32.05 -52.54
CA PHE A 41 -11.57 -32.46 -53.67
C PHE A 41 -12.94 -33.07 -53.24
N ALA A 42 -14.02 -32.97 -54.04
CA ALA A 42 -14.13 -32.60 -55.46
C ALA A 42 -15.35 -31.71 -55.80
N ASP A 43 -15.38 -31.20 -57.03
CA ASP A 43 -16.34 -30.23 -57.60
C ASP A 43 -17.63 -30.84 -58.19
N VAL A 44 -18.66 -30.00 -58.38
CA VAL A 44 -19.72 -30.15 -59.41
C VAL A 44 -20.11 -28.75 -59.95
N ASP A 45 -20.28 -28.62 -61.27
CA ASP A 45 -20.59 -27.40 -62.06
C ASP A 45 -22.03 -27.54 -62.67
N VAL A 46 -22.90 -26.53 -62.83
CA VAL A 46 -23.12 -25.60 -63.98
C VAL A 46 -24.46 -24.85 -63.68
N LYS A 47 -24.65 -23.51 -63.68
CA LYS A 47 -24.69 -22.44 -64.74
C LYS A 47 -26.10 -22.22 -65.43
N PRO A 48 -26.40 -21.10 -66.18
CA PRO A 48 -27.52 -20.20 -65.79
C PRO A 48 -28.44 -19.64 -66.92
N LEU A 49 -29.47 -18.83 -66.56
CA LEU A 49 -30.33 -17.96 -67.42
C LEU A 49 -30.89 -16.76 -66.59
N LEU A 50 -31.68 -15.81 -67.15
CA LEU A 50 -31.32 -14.66 -68.00
C LEU A 50 -32.49 -13.60 -67.96
N LEU A 51 -32.21 -12.32 -68.28
CA LEU A 51 -33.09 -11.11 -68.22
C LEU A 51 -34.01 -10.94 -69.48
N PRO A 52 -34.85 -9.86 -69.73
CA PRO A 52 -35.03 -8.52 -69.10
C PRO A 52 -36.54 -8.03 -68.88
N PRO A 53 -37.11 -6.85 -69.31
CA PRO A 53 -38.03 -5.98 -68.49
C PRO A 53 -39.31 -5.49 -69.28
N PRO A 54 -39.82 -4.22 -69.30
CA PRO A 54 -39.92 -3.06 -68.36
C PRO A 54 -41.36 -2.42 -68.24
N LEU A 55 -41.55 -1.29 -67.51
CA LEU A 55 -42.24 -0.01 -67.96
C LEU A 55 -42.71 0.97 -66.83
N HIS A 56 -43.03 2.22 -67.24
CA HIS A 56 -43.47 3.43 -66.50
C HIS A 56 -44.40 4.26 -67.46
N PRO A 57 -44.96 5.46 -67.14
CA PRO A 57 -45.66 6.03 -65.97
C PRO A 57 -47.06 6.60 -66.42
N PRO A 58 -47.47 7.90 -66.28
CA PRO A 58 -47.60 8.84 -65.13
C PRO A 58 -49.03 9.48 -64.94
N GLY A 59 -49.22 10.32 -63.90
CA GLY A 59 -49.79 11.68 -64.11
C GLY A 59 -51.10 12.12 -63.42
N TYR A 60 -51.05 13.31 -62.77
CA TYR A 60 -52.02 14.43 -62.60
C TYR A 60 -53.55 14.19 -62.44
N GLY A 61 -54.33 15.05 -61.77
CA GLY A 61 -54.06 16.35 -61.14
C GLY A 61 -55.27 16.86 -60.34
N ALA A 62 -55.20 18.07 -59.76
CA ALA A 62 -56.21 18.60 -58.81
C ALA A 62 -57.15 19.66 -59.42
N LEU A 63 -58.32 19.88 -58.80
CA LEU A 63 -58.99 21.19 -58.63
C LEU A 63 -60.18 21.13 -57.62
N VAL A 64 -60.63 22.30 -57.18
CA VAL A 64 -61.54 22.64 -56.05
C VAL A 64 -62.40 23.84 -56.58
N PRO A 65 -63.68 24.17 -56.21
CA PRO A 65 -64.01 24.58 -54.82
C PRO A 65 -65.49 24.74 -54.32
N VAL A 66 -65.60 25.29 -53.08
CA VAL A 66 -66.70 26.07 -52.43
C VAL A 66 -67.92 25.36 -51.80
N LYS A 67 -67.93 25.35 -50.44
CA LYS A 67 -68.95 25.74 -49.41
C LYS A 67 -70.44 25.32 -49.58
N THR A 68 -71.25 25.13 -48.55
CA THR A 68 -71.30 25.61 -47.13
C THR A 68 -71.72 24.43 -46.19
N GLU A 69 -72.01 24.50 -44.87
CA GLU A 69 -72.11 25.55 -43.82
C GLU A 69 -71.25 25.18 -42.57
N GLU A 70 -71.68 25.54 -41.34
CA GLU A 70 -71.07 25.27 -40.01
C GLU A 70 -72.19 25.23 -38.93
N PRO A 71 -72.03 24.71 -37.67
CA PRO A 71 -71.44 25.55 -36.61
C PRO A 71 -70.81 24.87 -35.33
N VAL A 72 -69.77 25.51 -34.74
CA VAL A 72 -69.28 25.44 -33.32
C VAL A 72 -68.70 24.09 -32.74
N PRO A 73 -67.95 24.06 -31.58
CA PRO A 73 -66.54 23.62 -31.65
C PRO A 73 -66.05 22.61 -30.58
N VAL A 74 -64.82 22.11 -30.77
CA VAL A 74 -64.01 21.36 -29.78
C VAL A 74 -62.56 21.92 -29.81
N PRO A 75 -61.87 22.12 -28.67
CA PRO A 75 -60.71 23.03 -28.63
C PRO A 75 -59.43 22.52 -29.30
N VAL A 76 -58.68 23.46 -29.88
CA VAL A 76 -57.35 23.23 -30.48
C VAL A 76 -56.32 22.90 -29.40
N ALA A 77 -55.66 21.75 -29.51
CA ALA A 77 -54.49 21.44 -28.72
C ALA A 77 -53.30 22.30 -29.18
N THR A 78 -52.79 23.16 -28.30
CA THR A 78 -51.58 23.94 -28.58
C THR A 78 -50.36 23.03 -28.63
N VAL A 79 -49.66 23.01 -29.77
CA VAL A 79 -48.42 22.24 -29.92
C VAL A 79 -47.32 22.93 -29.10
N SER A 80 -47.01 22.36 -27.94
CA SER A 80 -45.84 22.74 -27.15
C SER A 80 -44.58 22.63 -28.00
N PRO A 81 -43.66 23.63 -27.98
CA PRO A 81 -42.33 23.41 -28.53
C PRO A 81 -41.67 22.24 -27.80
N PRO A 82 -40.82 21.43 -28.47
CA PRO A 82 -40.14 20.32 -27.81
C PRO A 82 -39.34 20.85 -26.61
N PRO A 83 -39.32 20.13 -25.46
CA PRO A 83 -38.60 20.58 -24.28
C PRO A 83 -37.14 20.80 -24.67
N ARG A 84 -36.62 22.02 -24.48
CA ARG A 84 -35.20 22.29 -24.65
C ARG A 84 -34.44 21.30 -23.78
N ALA A 85 -33.63 20.45 -24.40
CA ALA A 85 -32.71 19.60 -23.68
C ALA A 85 -31.88 20.49 -22.76
N LEU A 86 -32.00 20.27 -21.45
CA LEU A 86 -31.14 20.95 -20.49
C LEU A 86 -29.69 20.61 -20.85
N PRO A 87 -28.74 21.55 -20.76
CA PRO A 87 -27.33 21.22 -20.90
C PRO A 87 -26.99 20.06 -19.95
N PRO A 88 -26.17 19.08 -20.38
CA PRO A 88 -25.79 17.98 -19.49
C PRO A 88 -25.24 18.60 -18.20
N PRO A 89 -25.76 18.19 -17.02
CA PRO A 89 -25.41 18.83 -15.77
C PRO A 89 -23.91 18.66 -15.54
N ARG A 90 -23.19 19.80 -15.45
CA ARG A 90 -21.72 19.82 -15.34
C ARG A 90 -21.28 18.89 -14.22
N LEU A 91 -20.39 17.96 -14.56
CA LEU A 91 -19.90 16.93 -13.65
C LEU A 91 -19.47 17.54 -12.30
N CYS A 92 -20.03 17.05 -11.20
CA CYS A 92 -19.63 17.47 -9.86
C CYS A 92 -18.17 17.05 -9.62
N ARG A 93 -17.29 18.03 -9.35
CA ARG A 93 -15.85 17.81 -9.14
C ARG A 93 -15.44 17.69 -7.67
N GLN A 94 -16.38 17.59 -6.74
CA GLN A 94 -16.12 17.20 -5.35
C GLN A 94 -16.40 15.70 -5.23
N PHE A 95 -15.37 14.88 -4.97
CA PHE A 95 -15.44 13.41 -5.06
C PHE A 95 -16.63 12.83 -4.28
N TRP A 96 -16.74 13.18 -2.98
CA TRP A 96 -17.79 12.71 -2.07
C TRP A 96 -19.20 13.24 -2.36
N LYS A 97 -19.38 14.07 -3.40
CA LYS A 97 -20.67 14.61 -3.87
C LYS A 97 -20.91 14.29 -5.35
N SER A 98 -20.16 13.34 -5.90
CA SER A 98 -20.36 12.79 -7.25
C SER A 98 -21.06 11.42 -7.16
N GLY A 99 -21.84 11.05 -8.17
CA GLY A 99 -22.63 9.80 -8.20
C GLY A 99 -24.15 10.01 -8.28
N ASP A 100 -24.66 11.11 -7.69
CA ASP A 100 -26.07 11.53 -7.69
C ASP A 100 -26.55 12.10 -9.04
N TYR A 101 -26.42 11.29 -10.09
CA TYR A 101 -26.88 11.60 -11.44
C TYR A 101 -28.21 10.90 -11.75
N VAL A 102 -29.17 11.64 -12.30
CA VAL A 102 -30.43 11.07 -12.81
C VAL A 102 -30.12 10.16 -13.99
N VAL A 103 -30.55 8.89 -13.91
CA VAL A 103 -30.36 7.92 -14.99
C VAL A 103 -31.32 8.27 -16.14
N ALA A 104 -30.79 8.45 -17.36
CA ALA A 104 -31.61 8.57 -18.55
C ALA A 104 -32.47 7.29 -18.71
N ARG A 105 -33.76 7.42 -19.02
CA ARG A 105 -34.62 6.23 -19.11
C ARG A 105 -34.13 5.30 -20.21
N ARG A 106 -33.96 4.01 -19.86
CA ARG A 106 -33.64 2.89 -20.76
C ARG A 106 -34.38 3.05 -22.09
N ASN A 107 -33.63 3.06 -23.19
CA ASN A 107 -34.20 2.88 -24.52
C ASN A 107 -34.57 1.38 -24.66
N PRO A 108 -35.84 0.99 -24.85
CA PRO A 108 -36.23 -0.43 -24.82
C PRO A 108 -35.64 -1.26 -25.95
N ASP A 109 -35.39 -0.64 -27.11
CA ASP A 109 -35.10 -1.32 -28.38
C ASP A 109 -33.62 -1.79 -28.53
N ALA A 110 -32.89 -1.93 -27.42
CA ALA A 110 -31.47 -2.29 -27.40
C ALA A 110 -31.19 -3.78 -27.16
N ASP A 111 -32.23 -4.59 -26.95
CA ASP A 111 -32.11 -6.04 -26.70
C ASP A 111 -32.03 -6.82 -28.03
N VAL A 112 -30.81 -7.04 -28.50
CA VAL A 112 -30.53 -7.86 -29.70
C VAL A 112 -30.92 -9.33 -29.44
N PRO A 113 -31.77 -9.96 -30.27
CA PRO A 113 -32.16 -11.36 -30.07
C PRO A 113 -30.95 -12.32 -30.16
N GLY A 114 -30.68 -13.06 -29.09
CA GLY A 114 -29.66 -14.11 -29.04
C GLY A 114 -28.49 -13.87 -28.08
N GLY A 115 -28.35 -12.68 -27.48
CA GLY A 115 -27.32 -12.43 -26.48
C GLY A 115 -27.53 -13.22 -25.18
N ARG A 116 -26.50 -13.93 -24.69
CA ARG A 116 -26.48 -14.45 -23.31
C ARG A 116 -26.53 -13.28 -22.32
N ASN A 117 -27.24 -13.44 -21.20
CA ASN A 117 -27.30 -12.43 -20.14
C ASN A 117 -25.91 -12.24 -19.49
N ARG A 118 -25.16 -11.23 -19.96
CA ARG A 118 -23.83 -10.90 -19.43
C ARG A 118 -23.92 -9.75 -18.43
N LEU A 119 -23.13 -9.84 -17.35
CA LEU A 119 -22.98 -8.74 -16.40
C LEU A 119 -22.43 -7.50 -17.13
N ARG A 120 -23.12 -6.37 -17.00
CA ARG A 120 -22.68 -5.05 -17.49
C ARG A 120 -22.32 -4.17 -16.30
N ILE A 121 -21.32 -3.30 -16.46
CA ILE A 121 -20.80 -2.47 -15.38
C ILE A 121 -21.19 -1.03 -15.67
N ASN A 122 -22.23 -0.54 -15.00
CA ASN A 122 -22.66 0.84 -15.20
C ASN A 122 -21.55 1.82 -14.77
N PRO A 123 -21.27 2.91 -15.51
CA PRO A 123 -20.18 3.84 -15.20
C PRO A 123 -20.18 4.43 -13.78
N LYS A 124 -21.33 4.50 -13.10
CA LYS A 124 -21.37 4.88 -11.67
C LYS A 124 -20.53 3.97 -10.76
N PHE A 125 -20.35 2.70 -11.13
CA PHE A 125 -19.53 1.75 -10.39
C PHE A 125 -18.05 2.16 -10.31
N LEU A 126 -17.52 2.91 -11.29
CA LEU A 126 -16.17 3.47 -11.22
C LEU A 126 -16.00 4.38 -10.00
N HIS A 127 -16.96 5.28 -9.78
CA HIS A 127 -16.97 6.12 -8.59
C HIS A 127 -17.23 5.30 -7.31
N SER A 128 -18.27 4.47 -7.29
CA SER A 128 -18.63 3.69 -6.10
C SER A 128 -17.48 2.80 -5.61
N ASN A 129 -16.77 2.12 -6.53
CA ASN A 129 -15.63 1.27 -6.20
C ASN A 129 -14.41 2.10 -5.75
N ALA A 130 -14.24 3.33 -6.24
CA ALA A 130 -13.19 4.25 -5.80
C ALA A 130 -13.41 4.80 -4.38
N THR A 131 -14.61 4.72 -3.81
CA THR A 131 -14.88 5.16 -2.42
C THR A 131 -14.16 4.32 -1.35
N SER A 132 -13.61 3.17 -1.75
CA SER A 132 -12.63 2.37 -1.02
C SER A 132 -11.51 3.23 -0.40
N HIS A 133 -10.76 3.92 -1.26
CA HIS A 133 -9.63 4.75 -0.89
C HIS A 133 -10.10 6.07 -0.27
N LYS A 134 -10.27 6.11 1.05
CA LYS A 134 -10.63 7.36 1.75
C LYS A 134 -9.54 8.44 1.62
N TRP A 135 -8.27 8.04 1.52
CA TRP A 135 -7.11 8.92 1.51
C TRP A 135 -6.37 8.88 0.17
N ALA A 136 -6.16 10.06 -0.45
CA ALA A 136 -5.57 10.16 -1.78
C ALA A 136 -4.15 9.56 -1.89
N PHE A 137 -3.30 9.65 -0.85
CA PHE A 137 -1.97 9.02 -0.93
C PHE A 137 -2.03 7.48 -0.91
N GLY A 138 -3.06 6.88 -0.30
CA GLY A 138 -3.28 5.43 -0.40
C GLY A 138 -3.60 4.99 -1.84
N ALA A 139 -4.33 5.83 -2.59
CA ALA A 139 -4.52 5.63 -4.03
C ALA A 139 -3.22 5.86 -4.82
N ILE A 140 -2.39 6.85 -4.50
CA ILE A 140 -1.07 7.01 -5.15
C ILE A 140 -0.16 5.80 -4.85
N ALA A 141 -0.25 5.22 -3.65
CA ALA A 141 0.51 4.02 -3.29
C ALA A 141 0.14 2.80 -4.13
N GLU A 142 -1.11 2.60 -4.55
CA GLU A 142 -1.45 1.55 -5.53
C GLU A 142 -0.69 1.70 -6.86
N LEU A 143 -0.42 2.94 -7.30
CA LEU A 143 0.33 3.20 -8.53
C LEU A 143 1.83 2.99 -8.34
N LEU A 144 2.36 3.28 -7.13
CA LEU A 144 3.75 2.97 -6.76
C LEU A 144 3.97 1.45 -6.57
N ASP A 145 3.00 0.74 -5.98
CA ASP A 145 3.03 -0.72 -5.79
C ASP A 145 3.17 -1.42 -7.14
N ASN A 146 2.39 -0.99 -8.15
CA ASN A 146 2.47 -1.56 -9.49
C ASN A 146 3.83 -1.32 -10.15
N ALA A 147 4.45 -0.15 -9.98
CA ALA A 147 5.77 0.14 -10.55
C ALA A 147 6.92 -0.57 -9.81
N ILE A 148 6.77 -0.91 -8.52
CA ILE A 148 7.74 -1.72 -7.78
C ILE A 148 7.62 -3.22 -8.12
N ASP A 149 6.40 -3.72 -8.36
CA ASP A 149 6.22 -5.09 -8.87
C ASP A 149 6.99 -5.30 -10.21
N GLU A 150 7.14 -4.26 -11.02
CA GLU A 150 7.87 -4.25 -12.31
C GLU A 150 9.41 -4.20 -12.19
N VAL A 151 10.01 -4.13 -11.00
CA VAL A 151 11.48 -4.21 -10.83
C VAL A 151 12.04 -5.52 -11.39
N ASN A 152 11.28 -6.62 -11.28
CA ASN A 152 11.65 -7.91 -11.87
C ASN A 152 11.61 -7.90 -13.42
N ASN A 153 10.91 -6.93 -14.01
CA ASN A 153 10.79 -6.71 -15.46
C ASN A 153 11.73 -5.57 -15.94
N GLY A 154 12.69 -5.14 -15.12
CA GLY A 154 13.73 -4.17 -15.48
C GLY A 154 13.49 -2.72 -15.04
N ALA A 155 12.41 -2.41 -14.30
CA ALA A 155 12.17 -1.05 -13.84
C ALA A 155 13.32 -0.53 -12.94
N THR A 156 13.78 0.69 -13.19
CA THR A 156 14.81 1.40 -12.41
C THR A 156 14.28 2.67 -11.73
N PHE A 157 13.09 3.17 -12.10
CA PHE A 157 12.44 4.26 -11.39
C PHE A 157 10.91 4.27 -11.50
N VAL A 158 10.27 4.99 -10.57
CA VAL A 158 8.92 5.54 -10.75
C VAL A 158 8.92 7.03 -10.44
N ARG A 159 8.40 7.82 -11.37
CA ARG A 159 8.44 9.29 -11.40
C ARG A 159 7.05 9.86 -11.21
N VAL A 160 6.78 10.41 -10.03
CA VAL A 160 5.50 11.08 -9.70
C VAL A 160 5.66 12.60 -9.83
N ASN A 161 4.82 13.27 -10.61
CA ASN A 161 5.00 14.70 -10.89
C ASN A 161 3.68 15.45 -11.16
N LYS A 162 3.76 16.78 -11.25
CA LYS A 162 2.70 17.64 -11.79
C LYS A 162 2.80 17.63 -13.33
N PHE A 163 1.77 17.10 -13.99
CA PHE A 163 1.51 17.40 -15.40
C PHE A 163 0.69 18.70 -15.49
N LYS A 164 0.82 19.43 -16.61
CA LYS A 164 -0.03 20.58 -16.94
C LYS A 164 -0.84 20.20 -18.17
N ASN A 165 -2.15 20.08 -18.02
CA ASN A 165 -3.04 19.75 -19.13
C ASN A 165 -2.91 20.81 -20.27
N PRO A 166 -2.56 20.41 -21.51
CA PRO A 166 -2.42 21.35 -22.62
C PRO A 166 -3.69 22.15 -22.96
N ARG A 167 -4.89 21.57 -22.76
CA ARG A 167 -6.17 22.19 -23.16
C ARG A 167 -6.60 23.37 -22.30
N ASP A 168 -6.49 23.24 -20.98
CA ASP A 168 -7.05 24.19 -20.00
C ASP A 168 -5.98 24.75 -19.02
N GLY A 169 -4.76 24.22 -19.07
CA GLY A 169 -3.66 24.58 -18.18
C GLY A 169 -3.78 24.06 -16.75
N ASN A 170 -4.78 23.24 -16.43
CA ASN A 170 -5.02 22.72 -15.08
C ASN A 170 -3.92 21.74 -14.62
N PRO A 171 -3.70 21.61 -13.30
CA PRO A 171 -2.88 20.53 -12.75
C PRO A 171 -3.45 19.15 -13.09
N SER A 172 -2.55 18.19 -13.26
CA SER A 172 -2.86 16.77 -13.39
C SER A 172 -1.73 15.96 -12.76
N LEU A 173 -2.00 14.74 -12.30
CA LEU A 173 -1.00 13.87 -11.69
C LEU A 173 -0.37 12.99 -12.76
N LEU A 174 0.96 13.10 -12.91
CA LEU A 174 1.77 12.17 -13.68
C LEU A 174 2.32 11.09 -12.76
N VAL A 175 2.18 9.82 -13.14
CA VAL A 175 3.01 8.72 -12.66
C VAL A 175 3.62 8.05 -13.88
N GLN A 176 4.93 7.82 -13.90
CA GLN A 176 5.61 7.13 -15.00
C GLN A 176 6.71 6.23 -14.49
N ASP A 177 6.75 5.00 -14.97
CA ASP A 177 7.81 4.02 -14.76
C ASP A 177 8.56 3.71 -16.06
N ASP A 178 9.70 3.03 -15.92
CA ASP A 178 10.50 2.40 -16.98
C ASP A 178 10.43 0.85 -16.89
N GLY A 179 9.32 0.30 -16.39
CA GLY A 179 9.11 -1.15 -16.31
C GLY A 179 8.93 -1.82 -17.66
N GLY A 180 8.55 -3.11 -17.69
CA GLY A 180 8.39 -3.85 -18.94
C GLY A 180 7.29 -3.30 -19.86
N GLY A 181 6.37 -2.50 -19.31
CA GLY A 181 5.21 -1.97 -20.02
C GLY A 181 4.21 -3.07 -20.41
N MET A 182 3.08 -2.65 -20.97
CA MET A 182 1.99 -3.54 -21.36
C MET A 182 1.92 -3.70 -22.88
N ASP A 183 1.81 -4.94 -23.34
CA ASP A 183 1.30 -5.23 -24.68
C ASP A 183 -0.19 -4.78 -24.80
N PRO A 184 -0.75 -4.65 -26.01
CA PRO A 184 -2.11 -4.12 -26.18
C PRO A 184 -3.23 -5.00 -25.57
N GLU A 185 -3.02 -6.31 -25.32
CA GLU A 185 -3.95 -7.12 -24.52
C GLU A 185 -3.77 -6.88 -23.02
N ALA A 186 -2.53 -6.75 -22.55
CA ALA A 186 -2.23 -6.43 -21.16
C ALA A 186 -2.83 -5.07 -20.76
N LEU A 187 -2.85 -4.07 -21.65
CA LEU A 187 -3.56 -2.81 -21.42
C LEU A 187 -5.08 -3.02 -21.32
N ARG A 188 -5.67 -3.88 -22.15
CA ARG A 188 -7.11 -4.21 -22.12
C ARG A 188 -7.49 -4.92 -20.82
N ARG A 189 -6.68 -5.88 -20.35
CA ARG A 189 -6.82 -6.50 -19.02
C ARG A 189 -6.63 -5.48 -17.89
N CYS A 190 -5.63 -4.59 -17.99
CA CYS A 190 -5.38 -3.52 -17.02
C CYS A 190 -6.56 -2.53 -16.89
N MET A 191 -7.31 -2.29 -17.96
CA MET A 191 -8.54 -1.49 -17.95
C MET A 191 -9.80 -2.27 -17.50
N SER A 192 -9.83 -3.58 -17.71
CA SER A 192 -10.99 -4.45 -17.42
C SER A 192 -11.02 -4.94 -15.97
N PHE A 193 -12.18 -4.93 -15.30
CA PHE A 193 -12.30 -5.37 -13.90
C PHE A 193 -11.98 -6.86 -13.72
N GLY A 194 -11.40 -7.23 -12.58
CA GLY A 194 -11.15 -8.63 -12.18
C GLY A 194 -9.91 -9.30 -12.76
N PHE A 195 -9.32 -8.80 -13.85
CA PHE A 195 -8.14 -9.42 -14.46
C PHE A 195 -6.85 -9.10 -13.70
N SER A 196 -6.06 -10.14 -13.38
CA SER A 196 -4.74 -10.04 -12.76
C SER A 196 -3.89 -11.27 -13.11
N ASP A 197 -2.83 -11.07 -13.89
CA ASP A 197 -1.89 -12.14 -14.22
C ASP A 197 -0.88 -12.39 -13.06
N LYS A 198 -0.88 -11.50 -12.05
CA LYS A 198 -0.07 -11.56 -10.82
C LYS A 198 -0.65 -12.57 -9.82
N GLN A 199 -0.58 -13.86 -10.17
CA GLN A 199 -1.09 -14.97 -9.35
C GLN A 199 -0.14 -15.39 -8.20
N SER A 200 1.10 -14.90 -8.17
CA SER A 200 2.08 -15.30 -7.14
C SER A 200 1.96 -14.49 -5.85
N ASP A 201 2.40 -15.09 -4.74
CA ASP A 201 2.46 -14.40 -3.45
C ASP A 201 3.57 -13.33 -3.36
N ALA A 202 4.43 -13.20 -4.36
CA ALA A 202 5.53 -12.22 -4.35
C ALA A 202 5.08 -10.78 -4.66
N PHE A 203 3.96 -10.60 -5.37
CA PHE A 203 3.48 -9.28 -5.81
C PHE A 203 2.60 -8.57 -4.78
N ILE A 204 2.65 -7.24 -4.80
CA ILE A 204 1.82 -6.36 -3.96
C ILE A 204 0.44 -6.14 -4.62
N GLY A 205 0.38 -6.12 -5.95
CA GLY A 205 -0.88 -6.04 -6.70
C GLY A 205 -1.46 -7.42 -7.05
N GLN A 206 -2.44 -7.91 -6.27
CA GLN A 206 -3.06 -9.23 -6.51
C GLN A 206 -4.48 -9.16 -7.15
N TYR A 207 -5.32 -8.19 -6.78
CA TYR A 207 -6.77 -8.22 -7.04
C TYR A 207 -7.27 -7.63 -8.38
N GLY A 208 -6.38 -7.25 -9.31
CA GLY A 208 -6.74 -6.68 -10.62
C GLY A 208 -7.44 -5.30 -10.62
N ASN A 209 -7.91 -4.82 -9.47
CA ASN A 209 -8.77 -3.63 -9.38
C ASN A 209 -8.04 -2.34 -8.97
N GLY A 210 -6.84 -2.43 -8.38
CA GLY A 210 -6.14 -1.30 -7.75
C GLY A 210 -5.90 -0.09 -8.68
N PHE A 211 -5.58 -0.32 -9.96
CA PHE A 211 -5.46 0.77 -10.95
C PHE A 211 -6.78 1.53 -11.14
N LYS A 212 -7.92 0.84 -11.24
CA LYS A 212 -9.23 1.44 -11.49
C LYS A 212 -9.69 2.24 -10.26
N THR A 213 -9.57 1.67 -9.06
CA THR A 213 -10.00 2.33 -7.82
C THR A 213 -9.14 3.53 -7.47
N SER A 214 -7.81 3.43 -7.64
CA SER A 214 -6.90 4.53 -7.33
C SER A 214 -7.03 5.71 -8.29
N THR A 215 -7.03 5.48 -9.60
CA THR A 215 -7.10 6.57 -10.59
C THR A 215 -8.42 7.33 -10.51
N MET A 216 -9.55 6.62 -10.41
CA MET A 216 -10.88 7.23 -10.21
C MET A 216 -11.03 7.92 -8.85
N ARG A 217 -10.26 7.54 -7.82
CA ARG A 217 -10.18 8.29 -6.56
C ARG A 217 -9.35 9.57 -6.68
N LEU A 218 -8.41 9.65 -7.61
CA LEU A 218 -7.47 10.78 -7.76
C LEU A 218 -8.00 11.87 -8.70
N GLY A 219 -8.70 11.49 -9.77
CA GLY A 219 -9.42 12.40 -10.65
C GLY A 219 -10.57 11.71 -11.38
N ALA A 220 -11.40 12.48 -12.09
CA ALA A 220 -12.50 11.91 -12.86
C ALA A 220 -12.02 11.09 -14.08
N ASP A 221 -10.81 11.36 -14.59
CA ASP A 221 -10.35 10.81 -15.85
C ASP A 221 -8.86 10.43 -15.80
N VAL A 222 -8.49 9.33 -16.46
CA VAL A 222 -7.10 8.89 -16.62
C VAL A 222 -6.83 8.45 -18.05
N ILE A 223 -5.72 8.91 -18.60
CA ILE A 223 -5.14 8.38 -19.84
C ILE A 223 -3.83 7.66 -19.53
N VAL A 224 -3.66 6.49 -20.12
CA VAL A 224 -2.47 5.64 -20.01
C VAL A 224 -1.81 5.55 -21.38
N PHE A 225 -0.50 5.75 -21.40
CA PHE A 225 0.40 5.42 -22.51
C PHE A 225 1.31 4.31 -22.03
N THR A 226 1.55 3.29 -22.83
CA THR A 226 2.41 2.16 -22.45
C THR A 226 3.13 1.61 -23.68
N GLN A 227 4.39 1.24 -23.51
CA GLN A 227 5.25 0.72 -24.57
C GLN A 227 5.93 -0.56 -24.10
N ASN A 228 5.89 -1.60 -24.94
CA ASN A 228 6.40 -2.94 -24.62
C ASN A 228 7.21 -3.49 -25.80
N GLN A 229 8.31 -4.20 -25.51
CA GLN A 229 9.21 -4.81 -26.50
C GLN A 229 9.32 -6.34 -26.39
N ASN A 230 8.56 -6.99 -25.51
CA ASN A 230 8.78 -8.39 -25.13
C ASN A 230 8.42 -9.40 -26.25
N ASN A 231 7.66 -8.96 -27.27
CA ASN A 231 7.02 -9.82 -28.28
C ASN A 231 7.60 -9.66 -29.69
N TRP A 232 8.91 -9.46 -29.83
CA TRP A 232 9.67 -9.27 -31.09
C TRP A 232 9.34 -8.02 -31.92
N VAL A 233 8.10 -7.52 -31.86
CA VAL A 233 7.65 -6.27 -32.47
C VAL A 233 7.31 -5.29 -31.36
N PRO A 234 8.05 -4.15 -31.22
CA PRO A 234 7.70 -3.11 -30.28
C PRO A 234 6.28 -2.58 -30.50
N THR A 235 5.50 -2.47 -29.42
CA THR A 235 4.12 -1.94 -29.45
C THR A 235 3.98 -0.72 -28.57
N ARG A 236 3.07 0.18 -28.96
CA ARG A 236 2.67 1.38 -28.23
C ARG A 236 1.15 1.40 -28.13
N SER A 237 0.61 1.49 -26.92
CA SER A 237 -0.84 1.46 -26.70
C SER A 237 -1.29 2.65 -25.86
N ILE A 238 -2.46 3.19 -26.17
CA ILE A 238 -3.05 4.35 -25.50
C ILE A 238 -4.48 3.99 -25.09
N GLY A 239 -4.81 4.14 -23.80
CA GLY A 239 -6.13 3.84 -23.26
C GLY A 239 -6.66 4.96 -22.38
N LEU A 240 -7.95 5.29 -22.50
CA LEU A 240 -8.63 6.34 -21.74
C LEU A 240 -9.78 5.77 -20.91
N LEU A 241 -9.65 5.82 -19.58
CA LEU A 241 -10.73 5.55 -18.65
C LEU A 241 -11.24 6.89 -18.12
N SER A 242 -12.39 7.34 -18.64
CA SER A 242 -12.91 8.70 -18.43
C SER A 242 -14.34 8.67 -17.91
N TYR A 243 -14.51 9.01 -16.62
CA TYR A 243 -15.84 9.16 -16.03
C TYR A 243 -16.58 10.38 -16.64
N THR A 244 -15.85 11.45 -17.00
CA THR A 244 -16.44 12.61 -17.68
C THR A 244 -17.05 12.23 -19.03
N PHE A 245 -16.32 11.50 -19.88
CA PHE A 245 -16.84 10.97 -21.15
C PHE A 245 -18.11 10.14 -20.93
N LEU A 246 -18.02 9.08 -20.11
CA LEU A 246 -19.10 8.12 -19.90
C LEU A 246 -20.38 8.78 -19.35
N MET A 247 -20.24 9.74 -18.44
CA MET A 247 -21.38 10.45 -17.86
C MET A 247 -21.95 11.51 -18.82
N GLU A 248 -21.13 12.28 -19.53
CA GLU A 248 -21.62 13.31 -20.46
C GLU A 248 -22.20 12.74 -21.76
N THR A 249 -21.78 11.54 -22.20
CA THR A 249 -22.43 10.82 -23.32
C THR A 249 -23.56 9.88 -22.89
N GLY A 250 -23.82 9.74 -21.58
CA GLY A 250 -24.91 8.90 -21.07
C GLY A 250 -24.73 7.41 -21.35
N CYS A 251 -23.51 6.88 -21.18
CA CYS A 251 -23.23 5.46 -21.39
C CYS A 251 -23.82 4.59 -20.27
N ASP A 252 -24.51 3.50 -20.66
CA ASP A 252 -25.06 2.52 -19.71
C ASP A 252 -24.04 1.49 -19.21
N ASP A 253 -22.90 1.35 -19.90
CA ASP A 253 -21.80 0.40 -19.63
C ASP A 253 -20.43 1.12 -19.72
N VAL A 254 -19.37 0.57 -19.11
CA VAL A 254 -18.02 1.17 -19.12
C VAL A 254 -17.32 0.91 -20.46
N LEU A 255 -17.28 1.94 -21.30
CA LEU A 255 -16.52 1.95 -22.56
C LEU A 255 -15.13 2.56 -22.35
N VAL A 256 -14.09 1.88 -22.84
CA VAL A 256 -12.68 2.32 -22.74
C VAL A 256 -12.06 2.47 -24.13
N PRO A 257 -12.01 3.68 -24.69
CA PRO A 257 -11.33 3.95 -25.96
C PRO A 257 -9.86 3.57 -25.88
N THR A 258 -9.44 2.70 -26.80
CA THR A 258 -8.06 2.23 -26.96
C THR A 258 -7.59 2.36 -28.40
N VAL A 259 -6.34 2.78 -28.59
CA VAL A 259 -5.65 2.76 -29.89
C VAL A 259 -4.25 2.20 -29.72
N ASP A 260 -3.87 1.33 -30.64
CA ASP A 260 -2.66 0.52 -30.57
C ASP A 260 -1.81 0.78 -31.83
N TYR A 261 -0.49 0.82 -31.69
CA TYR A 261 0.47 1.00 -32.77
C TYR A 261 1.57 -0.06 -32.67
N GLN A 262 2.05 -0.55 -33.81
CA GLN A 262 3.16 -1.48 -33.91
C GLN A 262 4.33 -0.83 -34.64
N TYR A 263 5.56 -1.16 -34.28
CA TYR A 263 6.74 -0.73 -35.03
C TYR A 263 6.89 -1.54 -36.32
N ASP A 264 6.87 -0.85 -37.46
CA ASP A 264 7.14 -1.43 -38.77
C ASP A 264 8.62 -1.20 -39.13
N PRO A 265 9.44 -2.27 -39.26
CA PRO A 265 10.85 -2.14 -39.61
C PRO A 265 11.07 -1.75 -41.08
N THR A 266 10.05 -1.83 -41.95
CA THR A 266 10.14 -1.46 -43.37
C THR A 266 9.97 0.04 -43.60
N THR A 267 9.12 0.70 -42.79
CA THR A 267 8.98 2.17 -42.75
C THR A 267 9.83 2.82 -41.66
N THR A 268 10.47 2.02 -40.80
CA THR A 268 11.22 2.44 -39.60
C THR A 268 10.39 3.33 -38.65
N SER A 269 9.08 3.11 -38.58
CA SER A 269 8.13 3.97 -37.87
C SER A 269 7.03 3.17 -37.16
N TYR A 270 6.31 3.82 -36.24
CA TYR A 270 5.11 3.23 -35.64
C TYR A 270 3.90 3.44 -36.54
N VAL A 271 3.21 2.36 -36.90
CA VAL A 271 2.01 2.35 -37.75
C VAL A 271 0.78 1.92 -36.95
N GLN A 272 -0.41 2.36 -37.36
CA GLN A 272 -1.68 2.04 -36.68
C GLN A 272 -1.97 0.53 -36.72
N MET A 273 -2.17 -0.10 -35.56
CA MET A 273 -2.43 -1.54 -35.45
C MET A 273 -3.94 -1.82 -35.52
N LEU A 274 -4.42 -2.18 -36.71
CA LEU A 274 -5.84 -2.38 -36.99
C LEU A 274 -6.32 -3.77 -36.54
N ARG A 275 -6.66 -3.90 -35.25
CA ARG A 275 -7.19 -5.14 -34.64
C ARG A 275 -8.50 -5.66 -35.24
N HIS A 276 -9.37 -4.75 -35.69
CA HIS A 276 -10.71 -5.08 -36.21
C HIS A 276 -10.94 -4.40 -37.56
N ASP A 277 -11.13 -3.07 -37.55
CA ASP A 277 -11.17 -2.25 -38.76
C ASP A 277 -10.66 -0.82 -38.50
N GLN A 278 -10.46 -0.05 -39.58
CA GLN A 278 -10.07 1.36 -39.51
C GLN A 278 -11.12 2.23 -38.82
N LYS A 279 -12.39 1.82 -38.81
CA LYS A 279 -13.52 2.61 -38.31
C LYS A 279 -13.57 2.62 -36.78
N LEU A 280 -13.34 1.47 -36.15
CA LEU A 280 -13.15 1.34 -34.70
C LEU A 280 -11.93 2.13 -34.24
N PHE A 281 -10.78 1.98 -34.93
CA PHE A 281 -9.57 2.74 -34.62
C PHE A 281 -9.84 4.25 -34.70
N SER A 282 -10.42 4.72 -35.82
CA SER A 282 -10.72 6.14 -36.01
C SER A 282 -11.76 6.67 -35.02
N SER A 283 -12.72 5.83 -34.60
CA SER A 283 -13.69 6.17 -33.55
C SER A 283 -13.03 6.32 -32.18
N ASN A 284 -12.20 5.35 -31.78
CA ASN A 284 -11.47 5.41 -30.51
C ASN A 284 -10.50 6.61 -30.48
N LEU A 285 -9.77 6.86 -31.57
CA LEU A 285 -8.94 8.05 -31.73
C LEU A 285 -9.77 9.33 -31.62
N ALA A 286 -10.93 9.43 -32.28
CA ALA A 286 -11.80 10.61 -32.18
C ALA A 286 -12.32 10.86 -30.75
N ILE A 287 -12.55 9.81 -29.95
CA ILE A 287 -12.93 9.94 -28.54
C ILE A 287 -11.71 10.41 -27.71
N LEU A 288 -10.53 9.82 -27.92
CA LEU A 288 -9.27 10.27 -27.29
C LEU A 288 -8.96 11.73 -27.58
N LEU A 289 -9.06 12.16 -28.84
CA LEU A 289 -8.82 13.52 -29.31
C LEU A 289 -9.96 14.51 -28.96
N LYS A 290 -11.04 14.04 -28.33
CA LYS A 290 -12.09 14.89 -27.76
C LYS A 290 -11.97 15.03 -26.23
N TRP A 291 -11.71 13.93 -25.51
CA TRP A 291 -11.86 13.88 -24.05
C TRP A 291 -10.56 13.77 -23.27
N SER A 292 -9.43 13.42 -23.90
CA SER A 292 -8.11 13.42 -23.23
C SER A 292 -7.47 14.82 -23.19
N PRO A 293 -6.36 15.02 -22.44
CA PRO A 293 -5.59 16.27 -22.45
C PRO A 293 -4.99 16.69 -23.81
N PHE A 294 -5.09 15.84 -24.85
CA PHE A 294 -4.42 15.99 -26.15
C PHE A 294 -5.45 16.12 -27.27
N ALA A 295 -5.18 16.97 -28.26
CA ALA A 295 -6.11 17.35 -29.33
C ALA A 295 -5.69 16.85 -30.72
N SER A 296 -4.47 16.32 -30.89
CA SER A 296 -4.04 15.64 -32.12
C SER A 296 -3.32 14.30 -31.85
N GLU A 297 -3.33 13.42 -32.85
CA GLU A 297 -2.59 12.14 -32.81
C GLU A 297 -1.09 12.35 -32.63
N ALA A 298 -0.53 13.42 -33.19
CA ALA A 298 0.87 13.82 -32.98
C ALA A 298 1.16 14.21 -31.52
N GLU A 299 0.24 14.88 -30.82
CA GLU A 299 0.40 15.20 -29.39
C GLU A 299 0.30 13.95 -28.50
N LEU A 300 -0.53 12.97 -28.88
CA LEU A 300 -0.60 11.66 -28.23
C LEU A 300 0.70 10.87 -28.42
N LEU A 301 1.17 10.73 -29.66
CA LEU A 301 2.39 9.98 -29.98
C LEU A 301 3.64 10.61 -29.35
N LYS A 302 3.68 11.95 -29.24
CA LYS A 302 4.71 12.69 -28.52
C LYS A 302 4.82 12.33 -27.02
N GLN A 303 3.82 11.68 -26.42
CA GLN A 303 3.93 11.22 -25.04
C GLN A 303 4.85 10.00 -24.87
N PHE A 304 5.30 9.36 -25.96
CA PHE A 304 6.29 8.28 -25.87
C PHE A 304 7.75 8.77 -25.96
N ASP A 305 8.00 10.01 -26.39
CA ASP A 305 9.35 10.56 -26.65
C ASP A 305 10.29 10.50 -25.42
N ASP A 306 9.76 10.64 -24.19
CA ASP A 306 10.51 10.53 -22.93
C ASP A 306 10.13 9.29 -22.10
N MET A 307 9.63 8.24 -22.75
CA MET A 307 9.44 6.91 -22.14
C MET A 307 10.61 5.95 -22.40
N GLY A 308 11.34 6.12 -23.50
CA GLY A 308 12.43 5.22 -23.88
C GLY A 308 11.93 3.97 -24.61
N ASP A 309 12.52 2.81 -24.33
CA ASP A 309 12.24 1.54 -25.02
C ASP A 309 11.04 0.77 -24.45
N HIS A 310 10.78 0.88 -23.15
CA HIS A 310 9.66 0.21 -22.47
C HIS A 310 9.20 1.05 -21.26
N GLY A 311 7.98 0.79 -20.77
CA GLY A 311 7.44 1.41 -19.55
C GLY A 311 6.01 1.90 -19.69
N THR A 312 5.46 2.43 -18.59
CA THR A 312 4.10 2.95 -18.53
C THR A 312 4.06 4.40 -18.02
N LYS A 313 3.16 5.21 -18.60
CA LYS A 313 2.90 6.60 -18.26
C LYS A 313 1.41 6.81 -18.04
N ILE A 314 1.05 7.18 -16.82
CA ILE A 314 -0.32 7.40 -16.34
C ILE A 314 -0.50 8.90 -16.08
N ILE A 315 -1.47 9.52 -16.72
CA ILE A 315 -1.85 10.91 -16.48
C ILE A 315 -3.29 10.94 -15.96
N VAL A 316 -3.45 11.16 -14.65
CA VAL A 316 -4.76 11.37 -14.03
C VAL A 316 -5.08 12.86 -14.08
N PHE A 317 -6.16 13.23 -14.74
CA PHE A 317 -6.60 14.60 -14.97
C PHE A 317 -8.03 14.80 -14.47
N ASN A 318 -8.52 16.06 -14.52
CA ASN A 318 -9.74 16.45 -13.83
C ASN A 318 -9.74 16.02 -12.34
N LEU A 319 -8.62 16.31 -11.67
CA LEU A 319 -8.40 16.00 -10.24
C LEU A 319 -9.50 16.58 -9.36
N TRP A 320 -9.82 15.87 -8.28
CA TRP A 320 -10.93 16.22 -7.40
C TRP A 320 -10.62 17.42 -6.48
N PHE A 321 -11.70 18.11 -6.10
CA PHE A 321 -11.69 19.19 -5.12
C PHE A 321 -12.19 18.70 -3.76
N ASN A 322 -11.65 19.28 -2.69
CA ASN A 322 -12.11 19.08 -1.31
C ASN A 322 -13.44 19.82 -1.06
N ASP A 323 -13.99 19.71 0.15
CA ASP A 323 -15.25 20.37 0.53
C ASP A 323 -15.19 21.91 0.52
N ASP A 324 -14.02 22.49 0.82
CA ASP A 324 -13.78 23.94 0.77
C ASP A 324 -13.76 24.50 -0.66
N GLY A 325 -13.61 23.64 -1.69
CA GLY A 325 -13.55 24.01 -3.10
C GLY A 325 -12.13 24.17 -3.66
N ASP A 326 -11.10 23.82 -2.90
CA ASP A 326 -9.70 23.74 -3.35
C ASP A 326 -9.38 22.34 -3.91
N MET A 327 -8.39 22.24 -4.81
CA MET A 327 -7.92 20.94 -5.31
C MET A 327 -7.31 20.11 -4.16
N GLU A 328 -7.66 18.81 -4.04
CA GLU A 328 -7.20 17.97 -2.91
C GLU A 328 -5.67 17.80 -2.87
N LEU A 329 -5.03 17.74 -4.05
CA LEU A 329 -3.59 17.66 -4.22
C LEU A 329 -2.98 19.04 -4.51
N ASP A 330 -2.21 19.57 -3.57
CA ASP A 330 -1.41 20.79 -3.75
C ASP A 330 -0.03 20.46 -4.32
N PHE A 331 0.25 21.01 -5.51
CA PHE A 331 1.52 20.90 -6.22
C PHE A 331 2.40 22.16 -6.11
N ASN A 332 1.98 23.18 -5.35
CA ASN A 332 2.47 24.54 -5.42
C ASN A 332 3.16 25.02 -4.12
N SER A 333 2.68 24.66 -2.93
CA SER A 333 3.28 25.13 -1.66
C SER A 333 4.68 24.57 -1.40
N ASP A 334 4.98 23.35 -1.85
CA ASP A 334 6.35 22.85 -2.02
C ASP A 334 6.55 22.41 -3.47
N LYS A 335 7.60 22.93 -4.12
CA LYS A 335 7.98 22.57 -5.49
C LYS A 335 8.54 21.15 -5.59
N LYS A 336 8.91 20.51 -4.46
CA LYS A 336 9.56 19.20 -4.35
C LYS A 336 8.66 18.10 -3.79
N ASP A 337 7.41 18.41 -3.47
CA ASP A 337 6.45 17.53 -2.82
C ASP A 337 5.07 17.60 -3.51
N ILE A 338 4.15 16.72 -3.11
CA ILE A 338 2.72 16.86 -3.36
C ILE A 338 2.05 16.78 -2.00
N LEU A 339 1.27 17.80 -1.65
CA LEU A 339 0.66 17.91 -0.33
C LEU A 339 -0.85 17.66 -0.37
N ILE A 340 -1.43 17.22 0.75
CA ILE A 340 -2.89 17.25 0.94
C ILE A 340 -3.30 18.67 1.35
N THR A 341 -4.16 19.30 0.56
CA THR A 341 -4.68 20.65 0.83
C THR A 341 -5.44 20.72 2.15
N GLY A 342 -5.31 21.82 2.88
CA GLY A 342 -5.96 22.05 4.18
C GLY A 342 -5.38 21.27 5.37
N ALA A 343 -4.71 20.13 5.13
CA ALA A 343 -4.15 19.28 6.18
C ALA A 343 -2.92 19.89 6.89
N HIS A 344 -2.19 20.79 6.23
CA HIS A 344 -0.96 21.40 6.75
C HIS A 344 -1.20 22.64 7.64
N LYS A 345 -2.13 22.57 8.60
CA LYS A 345 -2.31 23.61 9.63
C LYS A 345 -1.28 23.45 10.76
N MET A 346 0.01 23.69 10.46
CA MET A 346 1.07 23.71 11.47
C MET A 346 0.76 24.74 12.56
N VAL A 347 0.69 24.27 13.82
CA VAL A 347 0.46 25.13 14.97
C VAL A 347 1.72 25.96 15.20
N LYS A 348 1.68 27.26 14.84
CA LYS A 348 2.74 28.23 15.12
C LYS A 348 3.08 28.19 16.62
N THR A 349 4.27 27.71 16.95
CA THR A 349 4.72 27.52 18.33
C THR A 349 6.23 27.66 18.39
N ASN A 350 6.71 28.26 19.48
CA ASN A 350 8.15 28.51 19.69
C ASN A 350 8.80 27.40 20.53
N ASN A 351 8.04 26.39 20.98
CA ASN A 351 8.57 25.24 21.69
C ASN A 351 9.29 24.29 20.69
N PRO A 352 10.57 23.96 20.88
CA PRO A 352 11.35 23.15 19.95
C PRO A 352 10.91 21.69 19.87
N GLU A 353 10.40 21.12 20.96
CA GLU A 353 9.87 19.76 21.06
C GLU A 353 8.64 19.60 20.15
N LYS A 354 7.74 20.58 20.19
CA LYS A 354 6.54 20.64 19.34
C LYS A 354 6.91 20.87 17.88
N ILE A 355 7.94 21.66 17.58
CA ILE A 355 8.47 21.81 16.22
C ILE A 355 9.07 20.47 15.74
N ALA A 356 9.80 19.74 16.59
CA ALA A 356 10.37 18.43 16.26
C ALA A 356 9.27 17.39 15.99
N ALA A 357 8.27 17.28 16.87
CA ALA A 357 7.12 16.39 16.69
C ALA A 357 6.28 16.74 15.44
N GLN A 358 6.16 18.03 15.07
CA GLN A 358 5.51 18.45 13.82
C GLN A 358 6.34 18.10 12.56
N LYS A 359 7.68 18.08 12.66
CA LYS A 359 8.59 17.70 11.57
C LYS A 359 8.78 16.18 11.43
N TYR A 360 8.54 15.41 12.48
CA TYR A 360 8.72 13.96 12.50
C TYR A 360 7.78 13.25 11.51
N VAL A 361 8.23 12.11 10.96
CA VAL A 361 7.58 11.43 9.83
C VAL A 361 6.14 11.00 10.13
N SER A 362 5.83 10.57 11.35
CA SER A 362 4.45 10.21 11.77
C SER A 362 3.44 11.37 11.64
N THR A 363 3.90 12.61 11.73
CA THR A 363 3.09 13.80 11.53
C THR A 363 3.08 14.20 10.06
N ARG A 364 4.25 14.20 9.41
CA ARG A 364 4.39 14.60 7.99
C ARG A 364 3.67 13.69 7.00
N LEU A 365 3.70 12.36 7.20
CA LEU A 365 3.08 11.40 6.27
C LEU A 365 1.61 11.71 6.00
N ARG A 366 0.90 12.32 6.97
CA ARG A 366 -0.53 12.67 6.91
C ARG A 366 -0.87 13.69 5.82
N PHE A 367 0.12 14.46 5.35
CA PHE A 367 -0.07 15.57 4.40
C PHE A 367 1.05 15.74 3.37
N SER A 368 2.19 15.05 3.49
CA SER A 368 3.34 15.11 2.56
C SER A 368 3.55 13.77 1.89
N LEU A 369 3.39 13.72 0.56
CA LEU A 369 3.59 12.49 -0.20
C LEU A 369 5.04 12.02 -0.11
N ARG A 370 6.01 12.95 -0.08
CA ARG A 370 7.43 12.65 0.13
C ARG A 370 7.67 11.90 1.45
N ALA A 371 7.04 12.35 2.53
CA ALA A 371 7.19 11.75 3.86
C ALA A 371 6.49 10.40 4.02
N TYR A 372 5.43 10.16 3.24
CA TYR A 372 4.77 8.85 3.18
C TYR A 372 5.58 7.88 2.29
N ALA A 373 5.95 8.30 1.08
CA ALA A 373 6.74 7.50 0.14
C ALA A 373 8.10 7.06 0.72
N SER A 374 8.77 7.91 1.51
CA SER A 374 10.04 7.55 2.18
C SER A 374 9.91 6.40 3.19
N ILE A 375 8.71 6.05 3.65
CA ILE A 375 8.47 4.92 4.57
C ILE A 375 7.53 3.85 4.01
N LEU A 376 7.06 4.02 2.76
CA LEU A 376 6.00 3.21 2.16
C LEU A 376 6.44 1.75 1.92
N TYR A 377 7.74 1.55 1.73
CA TYR A 377 8.37 0.24 1.59
C TYR A 377 9.45 0.10 2.66
N LEU A 378 9.56 -1.08 3.28
CA LEU A 378 10.55 -1.37 4.32
C LEU A 378 11.97 -1.37 3.73
N HIS A 379 12.08 -1.87 2.50
CA HIS A 379 13.26 -1.90 1.66
C HIS A 379 12.88 -1.51 0.23
N VAL A 380 13.37 -0.37 -0.28
CA VAL A 380 13.36 -0.10 -1.73
C VAL A 380 14.58 -0.81 -2.34
N PRO A 381 14.46 -1.55 -3.46
CA PRO A 381 15.62 -2.17 -4.09
C PRO A 381 16.67 -1.13 -4.52
N ASP A 382 17.96 -1.40 -4.34
CA ASP A 382 19.05 -0.44 -4.63
C ASP A 382 19.11 -0.02 -6.11
N THR A 383 18.54 -0.83 -7.01
CA THR A 383 18.41 -0.54 -8.45
C THR A 383 17.21 0.34 -8.80
N PHE A 384 16.31 0.62 -7.86
CA PHE A 384 15.03 1.28 -8.12
C PHE A 384 14.87 2.59 -7.34
N ARG A 385 14.35 3.64 -8.00
CA ARG A 385 14.26 4.99 -7.43
C ARG A 385 12.86 5.59 -7.52
N ILE A 386 12.32 6.02 -6.39
CA ILE A 386 11.05 6.78 -6.34
C ILE A 386 11.38 8.28 -6.52
N ILE A 387 11.03 8.87 -7.65
CA ILE A 387 11.37 10.24 -8.05
C ILE A 387 10.14 11.15 -7.96
N LEU A 388 9.99 11.88 -6.86
CA LEU A 388 8.87 12.79 -6.64
C LEU A 388 9.23 14.23 -7.07
N ARG A 389 8.43 14.82 -7.96
CA ARG A 389 8.57 16.22 -8.44
C ARG A 389 9.98 16.54 -8.96
N GLY A 390 10.62 15.58 -9.63
CA GLY A 390 11.98 15.71 -10.16
C GLY A 390 13.08 15.64 -9.09
N ARG A 391 12.81 15.04 -7.93
CA ARG A 391 13.80 14.69 -6.91
C ARG A 391 13.50 13.34 -6.27
N ASP A 392 14.48 12.47 -6.29
CA ASP A 392 14.53 11.16 -5.64
C ASP A 392 14.08 11.27 -4.17
N VAL A 393 13.38 10.25 -3.68
CA VAL A 393 12.83 10.16 -2.33
C VAL A 393 13.73 9.25 -1.51
N GLU A 394 14.58 9.86 -0.68
CA GLU A 394 15.43 9.14 0.28
C GLU A 394 14.59 8.16 1.14
N PRO A 395 14.89 6.85 1.14
CA PRO A 395 14.24 5.89 2.03
C PRO A 395 14.59 6.18 3.50
N HIS A 396 13.57 6.28 4.35
CA HIS A 396 13.70 6.60 5.77
C HIS A 396 13.39 5.38 6.63
N ASN A 397 14.42 4.56 6.89
CA ASN A 397 14.25 3.40 7.77
C ASN A 397 13.99 3.86 9.23
N ILE A 398 12.76 3.70 9.71
CA ILE A 398 12.31 4.13 11.04
C ILE A 398 13.09 3.43 12.18
N VAL A 399 13.71 2.26 11.94
CA VAL A 399 14.63 1.64 12.91
C VAL A 399 15.79 2.58 13.27
N ASN A 400 16.24 3.43 12.33
CA ASN A 400 17.30 4.39 12.58
C ASN A 400 16.89 5.52 13.53
N ASP A 401 15.59 5.77 13.73
CA ASP A 401 15.09 6.70 14.74
C ASP A 401 15.05 6.10 16.16
N LEU A 402 15.34 4.81 16.33
CA LEU A 402 15.23 4.11 17.61
C LEU A 402 16.53 4.11 18.43
N MET A 403 16.36 4.34 19.73
CA MET A 403 17.31 4.14 20.84
C MET A 403 16.92 2.89 21.64
N TYR A 404 17.91 2.26 22.30
CA TYR A 404 17.75 1.06 23.14
C TYR A 404 16.98 -0.08 22.45
N ARG A 405 17.26 -0.31 21.16
CA ARG A 405 16.57 -1.28 20.30
C ARG A 405 16.63 -2.69 20.89
N GLU A 406 15.50 -3.38 20.85
CA GLU A 406 15.41 -4.82 21.11
C GLU A 406 14.57 -5.51 20.03
N CYS A 407 14.87 -6.78 19.74
CA CYS A 407 14.18 -7.58 18.74
C CYS A 407 13.34 -8.65 19.45
N VAL A 408 12.01 -8.55 19.35
CA VAL A 408 11.07 -9.47 20.01
C VAL A 408 10.49 -10.42 18.98
N LEU A 409 10.78 -11.72 19.13
CA LEU A 409 10.21 -12.77 18.29
C LEU A 409 8.77 -13.10 18.73
N TYR A 410 7.83 -13.01 17.80
CA TYR A 410 6.45 -13.46 17.96
C TYR A 410 6.17 -14.68 17.07
N LYS A 411 5.46 -15.66 17.62
CA LYS A 411 4.98 -16.85 16.91
C LYS A 411 3.47 -16.96 17.10
N PRO A 412 2.63 -16.59 16.11
CA PRO A 412 1.20 -16.80 16.21
C PRO A 412 0.89 -18.30 16.18
N GLN A 413 -0.01 -18.75 17.06
CA GLN A 413 -0.46 -20.15 17.12
C GLN A 413 -1.94 -20.23 16.81
N LEU A 414 -2.32 -20.83 15.68
CA LEU A 414 -3.72 -20.98 15.26
C LEU A 414 -4.09 -22.47 15.22
N ALA A 415 -5.00 -22.89 16.10
CA ALA A 415 -5.47 -24.28 16.20
C ALA A 415 -4.37 -25.38 16.30
N GLY A 416 -3.18 -25.04 16.80
CA GLY A 416 -2.03 -25.94 16.90
C GLY A 416 -1.03 -25.84 15.75
N LEU A 417 -1.42 -25.21 14.63
CA LEU A 417 -0.48 -24.80 13.58
C LEU A 417 0.29 -23.57 14.05
N THR A 418 1.60 -23.53 13.73
CA THR A 418 2.47 -22.39 13.99
C THR A 418 2.55 -21.56 12.72
N GLU A 419 2.05 -20.33 12.78
CA GLU A 419 2.13 -19.36 11.68
C GLU A 419 3.56 -18.86 11.49
N SER A 420 3.81 -18.23 10.34
CA SER A 420 5.05 -17.52 10.04
C SER A 420 5.48 -16.61 11.20
N SER A 421 6.65 -16.87 11.76
CA SER A 421 7.17 -16.14 12.92
C SER A 421 7.67 -14.76 12.53
N VAL A 422 7.30 -13.74 13.31
CA VAL A 422 7.60 -12.33 13.02
C VAL A 422 8.54 -11.75 14.07
N ILE A 423 9.58 -11.07 13.60
CA ILE A 423 10.49 -10.30 14.46
C ILE A 423 9.97 -8.87 14.52
N THR A 424 9.70 -8.39 15.72
CA THR A 424 9.34 -6.98 15.98
C THR A 424 10.54 -6.25 16.55
N THR A 425 11.08 -5.29 15.80
CA THR A 425 12.10 -4.36 16.32
C THR A 425 11.39 -3.25 17.09
N ILE A 426 11.66 -3.13 18.38
CA ILE A 426 11.03 -2.14 19.28
C ILE A 426 12.10 -1.23 19.90
N GLY A 427 11.78 0.03 20.12
CA GLY A 427 12.71 1.00 20.69
C GLY A 427 12.05 2.28 21.19
N PHE A 428 12.85 3.14 21.84
CA PHE A 428 12.45 4.52 22.13
C PHE A 428 12.82 5.44 20.97
N VAL A 429 11.92 6.31 20.52
CA VAL A 429 12.26 7.32 19.50
C VAL A 429 13.32 8.29 20.02
N LYS A 430 14.30 8.66 19.18
CA LYS A 430 15.25 9.74 19.46
C LYS A 430 14.49 11.02 19.81
N GLY A 431 14.80 11.60 20.97
CA GLY A 431 14.07 12.74 21.52
C GLY A 431 12.87 12.39 22.41
N ALA A 432 12.64 11.11 22.74
CA ALA A 432 11.94 10.76 23.97
C ALA A 432 12.77 11.26 25.19
N PRO A 433 12.15 11.82 26.24
CA PRO A 433 10.72 11.76 26.55
C PRO A 433 9.89 12.90 25.93
N ASP A 434 10.49 13.85 25.24
CA ASP A 434 9.85 15.12 24.88
C ASP A 434 8.98 14.99 23.61
N ILE A 435 9.43 14.22 22.63
CA ILE A 435 8.70 13.93 21.39
C ILE A 435 7.55 12.92 21.62
N ASP A 436 6.32 13.37 21.34
CA ASP A 436 5.07 12.60 21.55
C ASP A 436 4.72 11.63 20.40
N VAL A 437 5.64 10.73 20.06
CA VAL A 437 5.44 9.72 19.00
C VAL A 437 5.39 8.33 19.62
N GLN A 438 4.41 7.51 19.23
CA GLN A 438 4.30 6.12 19.66
C GLN A 438 3.51 5.30 18.64
N GLY A 439 3.71 3.98 18.64
CA GLY A 439 2.95 3.01 17.84
C GLY A 439 3.83 2.18 16.90
N PHE A 440 3.22 1.19 16.24
CA PHE A 440 3.92 0.25 15.37
C PHE A 440 3.72 0.60 13.90
N ASN A 441 4.80 0.56 13.12
CA ASN A 441 4.74 0.60 11.66
C ASN A 441 4.70 -0.84 11.18
N VAL A 442 3.52 -1.25 10.70
CA VAL A 442 3.25 -2.64 10.30
C VAL A 442 3.22 -2.75 8.79
N TYR A 443 4.15 -3.55 8.28
CA TYR A 443 4.32 -3.86 6.87
C TYR A 443 3.68 -5.22 6.54
N HIS A 444 3.41 -5.47 5.27
CA HIS A 444 3.01 -6.77 4.73
C HIS A 444 3.61 -6.87 3.32
N LYS A 445 4.45 -7.88 3.08
CA LYS A 445 5.20 -8.08 1.84
C LYS A 445 5.90 -6.79 1.39
N ASN A 446 6.85 -6.32 2.20
CA ASN A 446 7.60 -5.07 2.06
C ASN A 446 6.77 -3.77 2.14
N ARG A 447 5.45 -3.79 1.94
CA ARG A 447 4.57 -2.61 1.86
C ARG A 447 4.00 -2.20 3.21
N LEU A 448 4.11 -0.92 3.57
CA LEU A 448 3.52 -0.34 4.78
C LEU A 448 2.00 -0.34 4.67
N ILE A 449 1.33 -0.99 5.63
CA ILE A 449 -0.14 -1.04 5.74
C ILE A 449 -0.63 -0.11 6.85
N SER A 450 -0.01 -0.16 8.04
CA SER A 450 -0.45 0.60 9.20
C SER A 450 0.68 1.47 9.78
N PRO A 451 0.77 2.76 9.43
CA PRO A 451 1.75 3.69 10.02
C PRO A 451 1.41 4.02 11.49
N PHE A 452 2.39 3.89 12.38
CA PHE A 452 2.32 4.28 13.80
C PHE A 452 1.03 3.84 14.53
N TRP A 453 0.59 2.60 14.32
CA TRP A 453 -0.59 2.00 14.93
C TRP A 453 -0.50 2.00 16.47
N LYS A 454 -1.39 2.78 17.12
CA LYS A 454 -1.39 3.01 18.57
C LYS A 454 -2.16 1.93 19.34
N VAL A 455 -1.63 0.70 19.34
CA VAL A 455 -2.15 -0.45 20.13
C VAL A 455 -2.16 -0.20 21.65
N ALA A 456 -1.22 0.60 22.14
CA ALA A 456 -1.12 1.04 23.52
C ALA A 456 -1.72 2.45 23.65
N ASN A 457 -2.74 2.59 24.49
CA ASN A 457 -3.35 3.87 24.83
C ASN A 457 -3.63 3.88 26.34
N ASN A 458 -3.06 4.85 27.05
CA ASN A 458 -3.06 4.88 28.52
C ASN A 458 -2.95 6.32 29.04
N SER A 459 -3.95 6.73 29.84
CA SER A 459 -4.05 8.05 30.47
C SER A 459 -2.84 8.43 31.35
N TYR A 460 -2.07 7.44 31.80
CA TYR A 460 -0.87 7.64 32.63
C TYR A 460 0.44 7.75 31.82
N GLY A 461 0.37 7.89 30.49
CA GLY A 461 1.53 8.15 29.62
C GLY A 461 2.47 6.95 29.36
N LYS A 462 2.16 5.77 29.91
CA LYS A 462 2.94 4.54 29.67
C LYS A 462 2.83 4.12 28.19
N GLY A 463 3.96 4.10 27.48
CA GLY A 463 4.08 3.82 26.05
C GLY A 463 4.55 5.03 25.21
N ARG A 464 4.53 6.24 25.77
CA ARG A 464 4.88 7.50 25.10
C ARG A 464 6.35 7.55 24.66
N GLY A 465 6.62 7.55 23.36
CA GLY A 465 7.97 7.46 22.82
C GLY A 465 8.36 6.05 22.35
N VAL A 466 7.55 5.01 22.60
CA VAL A 466 7.84 3.65 22.09
C VAL A 466 7.30 3.49 20.68
N VAL A 467 8.21 3.19 19.76
CA VAL A 467 7.92 2.89 18.36
C VAL A 467 8.45 1.51 18.04
N GLY A 468 7.69 0.77 17.23
CA GLY A 468 8.12 -0.53 16.72
C GLY A 468 7.94 -0.66 15.21
N ILE A 469 8.66 -1.62 14.62
CA ILE A 469 8.62 -1.98 13.21
C ILE A 469 8.48 -3.51 13.13
N LEU A 470 7.55 -4.00 12.31
CA LEU A 470 7.39 -5.41 12.00
C LEU A 470 6.74 -5.62 10.63
N GLU A 471 6.96 -6.78 10.03
CA GLU A 471 6.24 -7.26 8.86
C GLU A 471 5.31 -8.41 9.26
N ALA A 472 4.01 -8.31 8.95
CA ALA A 472 2.94 -9.17 9.46
C ALA A 472 2.25 -9.97 8.34
N ASN A 473 3.02 -10.71 7.55
CA ASN A 473 2.55 -11.47 6.37
C ASN A 473 1.48 -12.54 6.67
N PHE A 474 1.25 -12.89 7.94
CA PHE A 474 0.20 -13.82 8.37
C PHE A 474 -1.19 -13.14 8.53
N ILE A 475 -1.32 -11.84 8.22
CA ILE A 475 -2.59 -11.10 8.25
C ILE A 475 -2.83 -10.42 6.91
N LYS A 476 -4.01 -10.64 6.31
CA LYS A 476 -4.40 -10.00 5.05
C LYS A 476 -4.70 -8.50 5.23
N PRO A 477 -4.15 -7.62 4.38
CA PRO A 477 -4.58 -6.22 4.29
C PRO A 477 -6.02 -6.07 3.82
N THR A 478 -6.62 -4.91 4.07
CA THR A 478 -7.85 -4.49 3.40
C THR A 478 -7.61 -4.19 1.92
N HIS A 479 -8.69 -4.14 1.13
CA HIS A 479 -8.64 -3.94 -0.33
C HIS A 479 -8.04 -2.59 -0.78
N ASP A 480 -7.91 -1.61 0.12
CA ASP A 480 -7.25 -0.31 -0.09
C ASP A 480 -5.81 -0.26 0.45
N LYS A 481 -5.34 -1.36 1.06
CA LYS A 481 -4.02 -1.52 1.71
C LYS A 481 -3.69 -0.44 2.76
N GLN A 482 -4.69 0.09 3.48
CA GLN A 482 -4.52 1.08 4.56
C GLN A 482 -4.81 0.53 5.97
N ASP A 483 -5.33 -0.69 6.06
CA ASP A 483 -5.60 -1.41 7.31
C ASP A 483 -5.49 -2.93 7.08
N PHE A 484 -5.70 -3.73 8.12
CA PHE A 484 -5.78 -5.19 8.06
C PHE A 484 -7.21 -5.70 8.31
N GLU A 485 -7.55 -6.84 7.72
CA GLU A 485 -8.77 -7.59 8.02
C GLU A 485 -8.85 -7.90 9.53
N LYS A 486 -10.00 -7.65 10.16
CA LYS A 486 -10.22 -7.75 11.62
C LYS A 486 -10.42 -9.19 12.12
N SER A 487 -9.53 -10.07 11.66
CA SER A 487 -9.43 -11.48 11.97
C SER A 487 -9.01 -11.76 13.43
N VAL A 488 -9.10 -13.03 13.83
CA VAL A 488 -8.58 -13.50 15.13
C VAL A 488 -7.06 -13.30 15.24
N LEU A 489 -6.32 -13.42 14.11
CA LEU A 489 -4.88 -13.17 14.07
C LEU A 489 -4.54 -11.68 14.26
N TYR A 490 -5.31 -10.77 13.66
CA TYR A 490 -5.22 -9.32 13.91
C TYR A 490 -5.41 -8.99 15.40
N GLN A 491 -6.47 -9.49 16.03
CA GLN A 491 -6.76 -9.21 17.44
C GLN A 491 -5.65 -9.72 18.37
N ARG A 492 -5.08 -10.89 18.07
CA ARG A 492 -3.96 -11.47 18.83
C ARG A 492 -2.67 -10.67 18.66
N LEU A 493 -2.40 -10.16 17.44
CA LEU A 493 -1.27 -9.27 17.22
C LEU A 493 -1.45 -7.94 17.96
N GLU A 494 -2.63 -7.32 17.91
CA GLU A 494 -2.95 -6.08 18.63
C GLU A 494 -2.71 -6.22 20.13
N ILE A 495 -3.18 -7.32 20.74
CA ILE A 495 -2.94 -7.65 22.15
C ILE A 495 -1.44 -7.82 22.40
N ARG A 496 -0.73 -8.61 21.59
CA ARG A 496 0.70 -8.87 21.83
C ARG A 496 1.57 -7.61 21.67
N LEU A 497 1.33 -6.78 20.66
CA LEU A 497 2.08 -5.53 20.47
C LEU A 497 1.86 -4.55 21.64
N LYS A 498 0.65 -4.52 22.21
CA LYS A 498 0.32 -3.76 23.42
C LYS A 498 1.03 -4.29 24.67
N GLU A 499 1.14 -5.62 24.82
CA GLU A 499 1.95 -6.25 25.87
C GLU A 499 3.44 -5.94 25.71
N MET A 500 4.01 -6.15 24.51
CA MET A 500 5.40 -5.81 24.18
C MET A 500 5.73 -4.36 24.54
N THR A 501 4.85 -3.42 24.18
CA THR A 501 4.99 -2.00 24.52
C THR A 501 5.10 -1.80 26.04
N TYR A 502 4.31 -2.53 26.82
CA TYR A 502 4.25 -2.39 28.26
C TYR A 502 5.36 -3.14 29.01
N GLU A 503 5.87 -4.24 28.45
CA GLU A 503 7.06 -4.96 28.91
C GLU A 503 8.32 -4.11 28.68
N TYR A 504 8.56 -3.73 27.43
CA TYR A 504 9.68 -2.87 27.01
C TYR A 504 9.67 -1.54 27.76
N TRP A 505 8.51 -0.92 27.97
CA TRP A 505 8.41 0.28 28.79
C TRP A 505 8.91 0.09 30.22
N ASP A 506 8.36 -0.89 30.94
CA ASP A 506 8.70 -1.07 32.36
C ASP A 506 10.17 -1.46 32.57
N LEU A 507 10.80 -2.06 31.56
CA LEU A 507 12.23 -2.30 31.52
C LEU A 507 13.03 -1.01 31.23
N HIS A 508 12.76 -0.31 30.13
CA HIS A 508 13.69 0.69 29.57
C HIS A 508 13.34 2.16 29.82
N CYS A 509 12.13 2.51 30.25
CA CYS A 509 11.69 3.93 30.36
C CYS A 509 12.60 4.80 31.27
N HIS A 510 13.25 4.19 32.25
CA HIS A 510 14.21 4.86 33.15
C HIS A 510 15.49 5.35 32.44
N ARG A 511 15.78 4.86 31.23
CA ARG A 511 16.94 5.24 30.41
C ARG A 511 16.70 6.51 29.59
N VAL A 512 15.43 6.90 29.41
CA VAL A 512 14.98 8.12 28.72
C VAL A 512 14.27 9.08 29.69
N GLY A 513 14.72 9.14 30.94
CA GLY A 513 14.29 10.13 31.93
C GLY A 513 12.93 9.89 32.62
N TYR A 514 12.12 8.90 32.24
CA TYR A 514 10.83 8.64 32.89
C TYR A 514 10.99 8.03 34.30
N ASP A 515 10.27 8.56 35.31
CA ASP A 515 10.24 7.99 36.68
C ASP A 515 9.46 6.67 36.74
N ASN A 516 10.17 5.55 36.66
CA ASN A 516 9.59 4.23 36.83
C ASN A 516 9.26 3.95 38.30
N LYS A 517 7.98 4.11 38.66
CA LYS A 517 7.50 3.90 40.03
C LYS A 517 7.64 2.46 40.58
N LYS A 518 8.03 1.47 39.76
CA LYS A 518 8.32 0.09 40.18
C LYS A 518 9.78 -0.16 40.58
N LEU A 519 10.75 0.60 40.08
CA LEU A 519 12.18 0.37 40.39
C LEU A 519 12.52 0.66 41.87
N PRO A 520 13.50 -0.03 42.48
CA PRO A 520 13.96 0.26 43.85
C PRO A 520 14.35 1.73 44.06
N LYS A 521 14.09 2.27 45.26
CA LYS A 521 14.36 3.69 45.60
C LYS A 521 15.82 4.10 45.36
N ALA A 522 16.78 3.21 45.63
CA ALA A 522 18.21 3.45 45.40
C ALA A 522 18.54 3.64 43.91
N ILE A 523 18.03 2.78 43.02
CA ILE A 523 18.23 2.90 41.57
C ILE A 523 17.59 4.19 41.04
N ARG A 524 16.41 4.57 41.58
CA ARG A 524 15.78 5.87 41.29
C ARG A 524 16.51 7.09 41.87
N ALA A 525 17.49 6.92 42.76
CA ALA A 525 18.37 8.01 43.18
C ALA A 525 19.55 8.13 42.21
N VAL A 526 20.23 7.02 41.91
CA VAL A 526 21.37 6.95 40.97
C VAL A 526 20.96 7.45 39.58
N ASN A 527 19.84 6.99 39.03
CA ASN A 527 19.39 7.40 37.69
C ASN A 527 19.09 8.91 37.61
N ARG A 528 18.63 9.54 38.70
CA ARG A 528 18.43 11.00 38.75
C ARG A 528 19.75 11.77 38.89
N ALA A 529 20.70 11.28 39.68
CA ALA A 529 22.04 11.87 39.77
C ALA A 529 22.76 11.85 38.41
N ASN A 530 22.72 10.71 37.72
CA ASN A 530 23.32 10.56 36.38
C ASN A 530 22.71 11.54 35.36
N HIS A 531 21.40 11.79 35.43
CA HIS A 531 20.71 12.72 34.54
C HIS A 531 21.07 14.19 34.75
N MET A 532 21.56 14.58 35.95
CA MET A 532 21.98 15.95 36.25
C MET A 532 23.45 16.23 35.92
N ASN A 533 24.29 15.18 35.82
CA ASN A 533 25.71 15.29 35.45
C ASN A 533 26.00 15.19 33.94
N GLY A 534 24.98 15.13 33.08
CA GLY A 534 25.12 14.95 31.63
C GLY A 534 25.80 16.10 30.85
N GLY A 535 26.34 17.12 31.52
CA GLY A 535 26.98 18.30 30.90
C GLY A 535 28.46 18.14 30.54
N SER A 536 29.11 17.02 30.88
CA SER A 536 30.55 16.80 30.62
C SER A 536 30.86 15.35 30.28
N SER A 537 31.58 15.13 29.17
CA SER A 537 32.00 13.80 28.70
C SER A 537 33.01 13.12 29.63
N PRO A 538 32.82 11.83 29.99
CA PRO A 538 33.85 11.03 30.66
C PRO A 538 34.79 10.34 29.66
N ILE A 539 36.09 10.31 30.00
CA ILE A 539 37.12 9.55 29.28
C ILE A 539 37.23 8.13 29.88
N SER A 540 37.73 7.19 29.08
CA SER A 540 37.93 5.77 29.42
C SER A 540 38.70 5.51 30.73
N ALA A 541 38.13 4.65 31.61
CA ALA A 541 38.80 3.48 32.21
C ALA A 541 37.92 2.77 33.27
N PRO A 542 37.85 1.43 33.33
CA PRO A 542 37.21 0.69 34.42
C PRO A 542 38.20 0.34 35.56
N PRO A 543 37.86 0.54 36.85
CA PRO A 543 38.67 0.07 37.96
C PRO A 543 38.69 -1.46 38.08
N ARG A 544 39.89 -2.06 38.18
CA ARG A 544 40.06 -3.45 38.65
C ARG A 544 40.11 -3.48 40.18
N LEU A 545 39.53 -4.53 40.78
CA LEU A 545 39.91 -5.01 42.11
C LEU A 545 40.13 -6.53 42.03
N LEU A 546 41.17 -7.02 42.71
CA LEU A 546 41.58 -8.42 42.74
C LEU A 546 41.62 -8.95 44.19
N ALA A 547 41.71 -10.27 44.30
CA ALA A 547 41.41 -11.04 45.51
C ALA A 547 42.50 -11.03 46.61
N ALA A 548 42.03 -11.21 47.86
CA ALA A 548 42.68 -11.76 49.05
C ALA A 548 41.59 -11.82 50.17
N ASP A 549 41.48 -12.80 51.07
CA ASP A 549 42.17 -14.09 51.23
C ASP A 549 41.27 -15.10 51.98
N ILE A 550 41.69 -16.37 52.07
CA ILE A 550 41.00 -17.48 52.75
C ILE A 550 41.57 -17.71 54.17
N PRO A 551 40.72 -18.06 55.15
CA PRO A 551 41.12 -18.99 56.22
C PRO A 551 40.28 -20.28 56.24
N THR A 552 40.91 -21.40 56.61
CA THR A 552 40.30 -22.74 56.71
C THR A 552 40.26 -23.27 58.14
N SER A 553 39.55 -24.40 58.32
CA SER A 553 39.66 -25.40 59.40
C SER A 553 38.79 -25.27 60.69
N SER A 554 37.88 -26.27 60.78
CA SER A 554 37.63 -27.18 61.92
C SER A 554 37.02 -26.73 63.26
N CYS A 555 35.83 -27.30 63.50
CA CYS A 555 35.38 -28.02 64.72
C CYS A 555 35.06 -27.24 66.01
N GLY A 556 33.83 -27.40 66.52
CA GLY A 556 33.40 -26.87 67.83
C GLY A 556 31.89 -26.96 68.10
N ILE A 557 31.41 -28.10 68.60
CA ILE A 557 30.05 -28.32 69.17
C ILE A 557 30.31 -28.80 70.61
N PRO A 558 29.73 -28.20 71.68
CA PRO A 558 28.33 -28.56 72.03
C PRO A 558 27.45 -27.57 72.86
N ARG A 559 26.12 -27.75 72.68
CA ARG A 559 25.04 -27.79 73.71
C ARG A 559 24.55 -26.53 74.47
N LEU A 560 23.20 -26.37 74.43
CA LEU A 560 22.26 -26.17 75.58
C LEU A 560 22.32 -24.84 76.39
N SER A 561 21.25 -24.32 77.03
CA SER A 561 19.81 -24.72 77.06
C SER A 561 18.88 -23.59 77.57
N ALA A 562 17.68 -23.54 77.00
CA ALA A 562 16.35 -23.28 77.61
C ALA A 562 16.09 -22.25 78.74
N SER A 563 14.99 -21.51 78.53
CA SER A 563 13.89 -21.20 79.48
C SER A 563 13.77 -19.81 80.12
N ALA A 564 12.56 -19.58 80.67
CA ALA A 564 12.02 -18.39 81.37
C ALA A 564 11.83 -17.10 80.51
N ALA A 565 10.68 -16.42 80.42
CA ALA A 565 9.60 -16.07 81.39
C ALA A 565 10.00 -14.87 82.30
N ARG A 566 9.16 -13.85 82.58
CA ARG A 566 7.77 -13.46 82.20
C ARG A 566 7.57 -11.97 82.63
N GLU A 567 6.30 -11.52 82.75
CA GLU A 567 5.84 -10.27 83.42
C GLU A 567 6.01 -9.00 82.52
N LYS A 568 4.96 -8.22 82.14
CA LYS A 568 3.94 -7.40 82.89
C LYS A 568 4.41 -5.93 83.06
N ILE A 569 3.56 -4.87 83.05
CA ILE A 569 2.11 -4.72 82.78
C ILE A 569 1.75 -3.22 82.51
N ASN A 570 0.55 -2.92 82.00
CA ASN A 570 -0.19 -1.63 82.06
C ASN A 570 0.33 -0.38 81.28
N SER A 571 -0.52 0.59 80.88
CA SER A 571 -2.01 0.67 80.83
C SER A 571 -2.55 1.91 80.10
N LEU A 572 -3.77 1.79 79.49
CA LEU A 572 -4.85 2.81 79.36
C LEU A 572 -4.56 4.12 78.55
N ASP A 573 -5.48 4.75 77.80
CA ASP A 573 -6.81 4.41 77.20
C ASP A 573 -7.07 5.44 76.03
N SER A 574 -8.22 5.72 75.37
CA SER A 574 -9.65 5.40 75.53
C SER A 574 -10.47 5.63 74.22
N LEU A 575 -11.72 5.09 74.17
CA LEU A 575 -12.99 5.64 73.62
C LEU A 575 -13.05 6.41 72.26
N SER A 576 -14.09 6.31 71.40
CA SER A 576 -15.29 5.44 71.34
C SER A 576 -16.12 5.62 70.03
N LYS A 577 -17.13 4.74 69.81
CA LYS A 577 -18.31 4.84 68.88
C LYS A 577 -18.03 4.69 67.36
N SER A 578 -18.92 4.12 66.52
CA SER A 578 -20.14 3.28 66.71
C SER A 578 -20.54 2.58 65.37
N PRO A 579 -21.41 1.54 65.35
CA PRO A 579 -21.49 0.56 64.23
C PRO A 579 -22.80 0.57 63.38
N MET A 580 -22.96 -0.50 62.56
CA MET A 580 -24.09 -0.96 61.70
C MET A 580 -23.95 -0.66 60.19
N GLY A 581 -24.34 -1.57 59.27
CA GLY A 581 -24.78 -2.96 59.49
C GLY A 581 -25.31 -3.74 58.25
N LEU A 582 -25.83 -4.94 58.52
CA LEU A 582 -26.61 -5.87 57.67
C LEU A 582 -25.93 -6.71 56.56
N LYS A 583 -26.49 -7.92 56.37
CA LYS A 583 -26.05 -9.00 55.45
C LYS A 583 -27.18 -9.38 54.48
N ARG A 584 -26.86 -9.69 53.22
CA ARG A 584 -27.56 -10.62 52.29
C ARG A 584 -26.46 -11.19 51.37
N LYS A 585 -26.18 -12.50 51.16
CA LYS A 585 -26.90 -13.79 51.31
C LYS A 585 -28.14 -13.92 50.40
N PHE A 586 -28.32 -15.00 49.60
CA PHE A 586 -27.52 -16.24 49.42
C PHE A 586 -27.96 -17.04 48.16
N ASN A 587 -27.01 -17.68 47.46
CA ASN A 587 -27.13 -18.93 46.65
C ASN A 587 -28.23 -19.00 45.55
N SER A 588 -28.40 -20.06 44.74
CA SER A 588 -27.74 -21.38 44.60
C SER A 588 -27.79 -21.91 43.15
N PHE A 589 -26.93 -22.87 42.80
CA PHE A 589 -27.39 -24.17 42.28
C PHE A 589 -26.36 -25.27 42.63
N SER A 590 -26.81 -26.50 42.87
CA SER A 590 -25.98 -27.59 43.39
C SER A 590 -26.28 -28.94 42.72
N ALA A 591 -25.22 -29.70 42.44
CA ALA A 591 -25.18 -31.16 42.26
C ALA A 591 -23.70 -31.59 42.33
N MET A 592 -23.30 -32.78 42.78
CA MET A 592 -23.93 -33.80 43.63
C MET A 592 -22.78 -34.53 44.39
N ALA A 593 -23.07 -35.39 45.36
CA ALA A 593 -22.05 -35.90 46.30
C ALA A 593 -21.14 -37.03 45.76
N GLY A 594 -19.90 -37.06 46.27
CA GLY A 594 -18.90 -38.13 46.17
C GLY A 594 -17.90 -37.98 47.33
N SER A 595 -17.35 -39.08 47.86
CA SER A 595 -16.81 -39.11 49.24
C SER A 595 -15.37 -39.62 49.40
N ALA A 596 -14.71 -39.07 50.42
CA ALA A 596 -13.62 -39.64 51.23
C ALA A 596 -12.16 -39.67 50.68
N ASP A 597 -11.33 -38.95 51.44
CA ASP A 597 -10.00 -39.32 51.95
C ASP A 597 -8.69 -39.29 51.12
N GLN A 598 -7.68 -38.74 51.82
CA GLN A 598 -6.24 -39.02 51.78
C GLN A 598 -5.47 -38.86 50.45
N ASP A 599 -4.91 -37.65 50.25
CA ASP A 599 -3.45 -37.50 50.33
C ASP A 599 -3.03 -36.02 50.54
N GLY A 600 -2.10 -35.74 51.46
CA GLY A 600 -2.02 -34.41 52.09
C GLY A 600 -0.66 -33.95 52.61
N LEU A 601 0.45 -34.28 51.95
CA LEU A 601 1.80 -33.81 52.37
C LEU A 601 2.80 -33.48 51.24
N ASP A 602 2.47 -33.77 49.98
CA ASP A 602 3.48 -33.88 48.90
C ASP A 602 3.57 -32.67 47.95
N HIS A 603 2.97 -31.53 48.32
CA HIS A 603 2.74 -30.39 47.40
C HIS A 603 3.60 -29.13 47.64
N MET A 604 4.33 -29.00 48.76
CA MET A 604 5.12 -27.79 49.04
C MET A 604 6.50 -27.79 48.34
N ASP A 605 7.28 -28.87 48.45
CA ASP A 605 8.67 -28.90 47.94
C ASP A 605 8.76 -28.82 46.40
N LYS A 606 7.77 -29.36 45.69
CA LYS A 606 7.72 -29.34 44.21
C LYS A 606 7.61 -27.91 43.64
N VAL A 607 7.14 -26.94 44.44
CA VAL A 607 7.02 -25.53 44.03
C VAL A 607 8.37 -24.81 44.10
N ASP A 608 9.15 -24.96 45.18
CA ASP A 608 10.46 -24.30 45.33
C ASP A 608 11.44 -24.78 44.24
N VAL A 609 11.53 -26.10 44.02
CA VAL A 609 12.40 -26.68 42.97
C VAL A 609 12.04 -26.13 41.58
N SER A 610 10.75 -25.95 41.27
CA SER A 610 10.31 -25.38 39.99
C SER A 610 10.67 -23.90 39.86
N GLN A 611 10.52 -23.10 40.92
CA GLN A 611 10.91 -21.68 40.91
C GLN A 611 12.43 -21.51 40.79
N ARG A 612 13.20 -22.31 41.54
CA ARG A 612 14.66 -22.27 41.55
C ARG A 612 15.27 -22.71 40.21
N LYS A 613 14.63 -23.66 39.51
CA LYS A 613 15.01 -24.02 38.13
C LYS A 613 14.79 -22.87 37.16
N ARG A 614 13.62 -22.22 37.19
CA ARG A 614 13.33 -21.03 36.36
C ARG A 614 14.26 -19.86 36.66
N PHE A 615 14.64 -19.66 37.92
CA PHE A 615 15.60 -18.62 38.31
C PHE A 615 17.00 -18.86 37.73
N ASN A 616 17.45 -20.13 37.71
CA ASN A 616 18.71 -20.49 37.06
C ASN A 616 18.62 -20.35 35.53
N GLU A 617 17.51 -20.78 34.90
CA GLU A 617 17.25 -20.59 33.47
C GLU A 617 17.26 -19.10 33.10
N TYR A 618 16.58 -18.24 33.87
CA TYR A 618 16.60 -16.79 33.70
C TYR A 618 18.02 -16.20 33.85
N LYS A 619 18.81 -16.68 34.80
CA LYS A 619 20.21 -16.24 34.99
C LYS A 619 21.10 -16.63 33.79
N THR A 620 20.93 -17.83 33.25
CA THR A 620 21.64 -18.28 32.03
C THR A 620 21.23 -17.43 30.82
N LEU A 621 19.93 -17.24 30.61
CA LEU A 621 19.41 -16.39 29.52
C LEU A 621 19.86 -14.92 29.65
N THR A 622 20.04 -14.41 30.87
CA THR A 622 20.60 -13.05 31.08
C THR A 622 22.06 -12.97 30.64
N LEU A 623 22.89 -13.95 31.03
CA LEU A 623 24.29 -14.05 30.60
C LEU A 623 24.42 -14.22 29.08
N GLU A 624 23.54 -15.00 28.46
CA GLU A 624 23.49 -15.19 27.01
C GLU A 624 23.05 -13.91 26.28
N ASN A 625 22.06 -13.19 26.80
CA ASN A 625 21.61 -11.92 26.23
C ASN A 625 22.69 -10.83 26.31
N ASP A 626 23.42 -10.75 27.43
CA ASP A 626 24.55 -9.82 27.58
C ASP A 626 25.76 -10.23 26.70
N LYS A 627 25.99 -11.53 26.46
CA LYS A 627 26.95 -12.01 25.44
C LYS A 627 26.55 -11.57 24.03
N LEU A 628 25.29 -11.81 23.64
CA LEU A 628 24.75 -11.40 22.34
C LEU A 628 24.78 -9.87 22.14
N ARG A 629 24.52 -9.08 23.19
CA ARG A 629 24.68 -7.61 23.15
C ARG A 629 26.12 -7.18 22.87
N ASN A 630 27.11 -7.84 23.47
CA ASN A 630 28.52 -7.57 23.18
C ASN A 630 28.90 -7.97 21.75
N GLU A 631 28.36 -9.07 21.22
CA GLU A 631 28.56 -9.46 19.81
C GLU A 631 27.92 -8.44 18.86
N CYS A 632 26.69 -7.98 19.13
CA CYS A 632 26.05 -6.91 18.36
C CYS A 632 26.86 -5.61 18.36
N LEU A 633 27.48 -5.23 19.48
CA LEU A 633 28.36 -4.06 19.55
C LEU A 633 29.62 -4.22 18.68
N GLN A 634 30.20 -5.42 18.62
CA GLN A 634 31.33 -5.73 17.73
C GLN A 634 30.93 -5.67 16.25
N TYR A 635 29.72 -6.13 15.90
CA TYR A 635 29.19 -5.97 14.54
C TYR A 635 28.93 -4.49 14.18
N GLU A 636 28.38 -3.68 15.11
CA GLU A 636 28.16 -2.24 14.90
C GLU A 636 29.48 -1.44 14.79
N GLU A 637 30.57 -1.90 15.40
CA GLU A 637 31.91 -1.33 15.22
C GLU A 637 32.54 -1.77 13.88
N SER A 638 32.38 -3.04 13.50
CA SER A 638 32.81 -3.58 12.21
C SER A 638 32.11 -2.89 11.03
N GLU A 639 30.80 -2.66 11.12
CA GLU A 639 29.99 -1.92 10.14
C GLU A 639 30.56 -0.52 9.91
N LYS A 640 30.89 0.23 10.98
CA LYS A 640 31.49 1.57 10.88
C LYS A 640 32.86 1.54 10.21
N GLN A 641 33.68 0.53 10.46
CA GLN A 641 34.96 0.35 9.77
C GLN A 641 34.78 0.01 8.29
N LEU A 642 33.77 -0.80 7.94
CA LEU A 642 33.44 -1.14 6.56
C LEU A 642 32.92 0.09 5.78
N VAL A 643 32.02 0.88 6.35
CA VAL A 643 31.53 2.14 5.74
C VAL A 643 32.67 3.14 5.52
N LEU A 644 33.59 3.28 6.49
CA LEU A 644 34.77 4.14 6.32
C LEU A 644 35.68 3.65 5.18
N LYS A 645 35.86 2.32 5.07
CA LYS A 645 36.64 1.69 4.00
C LYS A 645 35.97 1.83 2.63
N GLU A 646 34.65 1.72 2.57
CA GLU A 646 33.85 1.95 1.36
C GLU A 646 33.99 3.40 0.87
N GLN A 647 33.86 4.39 1.76
CA GLN A 647 34.06 5.80 1.43
C GLN A 647 35.48 6.06 0.88
N LYS A 648 36.50 5.43 1.47
CA LYS A 648 37.88 5.51 0.96
C LYS A 648 38.00 4.90 -0.45
N LEU A 649 37.48 3.70 -0.67
CA LEU A 649 37.48 3.04 -1.99
C LEU A 649 36.72 3.86 -3.05
N ARG A 650 35.58 4.46 -2.72
CA ARG A 650 34.85 5.37 -3.62
C ARG A 650 35.70 6.59 -4.00
N SER A 651 36.48 7.16 -3.08
CA SER A 651 37.39 8.27 -3.41
C SER A 651 38.57 7.84 -4.30
N GLU A 652 39.12 6.63 -4.09
CA GLU A 652 40.18 6.07 -4.93
C GLU A 652 39.70 5.76 -6.36
N ILE A 653 38.47 5.25 -6.50
CA ILE A 653 37.83 5.03 -7.81
C ILE A 653 37.63 6.37 -8.54
N ALA A 654 37.10 7.39 -7.88
CA ALA A 654 36.89 8.70 -8.50
C ALA A 654 38.21 9.37 -8.94
N GLU A 655 39.31 9.17 -8.20
CA GLU A 655 40.64 9.65 -8.61
C GLU A 655 41.19 8.86 -9.82
N ALA A 656 40.95 7.55 -9.88
CA ALA A 656 41.32 6.71 -11.01
C ALA A 656 40.53 7.04 -12.29
N GLU A 657 39.22 7.26 -12.17
CA GLU A 657 38.34 7.72 -13.26
C GLU A 657 38.81 9.08 -13.81
N LYS A 658 39.17 10.03 -12.93
CA LYS A 658 39.71 11.33 -13.35
C LYS A 658 41.00 11.18 -14.16
N LYS A 659 41.95 10.36 -13.69
CA LYS A 659 43.21 10.08 -14.42
C LYS A 659 42.96 9.38 -15.76
N TYR A 660 41.98 8.48 -15.82
CA TYR A 660 41.58 7.82 -17.07
C TYR A 660 41.00 8.82 -18.08
N GLN A 661 40.17 9.77 -17.65
CA GLN A 661 39.68 10.85 -18.53
C GLN A 661 40.80 11.79 -18.99
N GLU A 662 41.75 12.13 -18.13
CA GLU A 662 42.93 12.93 -18.48
C GLU A 662 43.77 12.22 -19.56
N LEU A 663 44.04 10.92 -19.40
CA LEU A 663 44.74 10.11 -20.39
C LEU A 663 43.96 9.96 -21.72
N LEU A 664 42.63 9.84 -21.69
CA LEU A 664 41.81 9.83 -22.91
C LEU A 664 41.87 11.16 -23.67
N VAL A 665 41.97 12.29 -22.98
CA VAL A 665 42.15 13.61 -23.62
C VAL A 665 43.56 13.73 -24.22
N GLU A 666 44.59 13.28 -23.50
CA GLU A 666 45.97 13.25 -24.01
C GLU A 666 46.10 12.38 -25.27
N LEU A 667 45.53 11.18 -25.26
CA LEU A 667 45.58 10.22 -26.36
C LEU A 667 44.91 10.79 -27.63
N ARG A 668 43.72 11.40 -27.50
CA ARG A 668 43.07 12.13 -28.61
C ARG A 668 43.94 13.29 -29.14
N SER A 669 44.71 13.96 -28.27
CA SER A 669 45.62 15.05 -28.68
C SER A 669 46.87 14.56 -29.43
N LEU A 670 47.21 13.27 -29.32
CA LEU A 670 48.34 12.64 -30.01
C LEU A 670 47.94 12.13 -31.40
N ASP A 671 46.74 11.59 -31.57
CA ASP A 671 46.27 11.16 -32.90
C ASP A 671 46.03 12.34 -33.84
N VAL A 672 45.50 13.46 -33.33
CA VAL A 672 45.38 14.75 -34.08
C VAL A 672 46.75 15.33 -34.51
N LYS A 673 47.87 14.82 -33.97
CA LYS A 673 49.24 15.17 -34.39
C LYS A 673 49.85 14.21 -35.42
N LYS A 674 49.16 13.12 -35.79
CA LYS A 674 49.59 12.19 -36.86
C LYS A 674 48.90 12.46 -38.20
N GLU A 675 47.82 13.24 -38.21
CA GLU A 675 47.08 13.64 -39.43
C GLU A 675 47.50 15.03 -39.96
N LYS A 676 48.78 15.39 -39.80
CA LYS A 676 49.37 16.67 -40.27
C LYS A 676 50.79 16.50 -40.80
#